data_AF-A0A7H9HVB8-F1
#
_entry.id   AF-A0A7H9HVB8-F1
#
_cell.length_a   1.000
_cell.length_b   1.000
_cell.length_c   1.000
_cell.angle_alpha   90.00
_cell.angle_beta   90.00
_cell.angle_gamma   90.00
#
_symmetry.space_group_name_H-M   'P 1'
#
loop_
_entity.id
_entity.type
_entity.pdbx_description
1 polymer ?
#
loop_
_entity_poly.entity_id
_entity_poly.type
_entity_poly.pdbx_seq_one_letter_code
_entity_poly.pdbx_strand_id
1 'polypeptide(L)'
;MFKQLSQIGKNLSDEFAKGLSEDLNGGQEPVVDDKSGLPQEIQLKLRKFEKYEEKYPRLLAAYKNDKLRLEKIGAAEKVLAENTPVSNLDDVESLEAFFKDMNEKQKMLNDEIKRLVTSSKAEPGQDVSGDDKKETSERETSPESLNKALTQEISDLRDKLAKTEGEWKESQEKYKEFRQQKELEVSELQDKVLETQEKLERSEKSFEEETLELKKKLSETEDLVKTRDISLEELKKELEAEKQEVQKLNLLLTERSPVVSADSSKSAGKNKRKSKKKKSNSGVAGNAAGFTSAKANDGEDEHKRLADEVEKLKVAETRVEELESQCTSLQSQITSFKGLEVDLKVDIDKLNGENEKLRDELKKKEAELEDVRDMLRDVGNELVDAKDQLKCSANSENEKIQSLMTEKETLANQFEAKKQELVLTIDKLNEQISASSTKLASQQNETKNMEKKFSKLYESYSKLKTDNATLLDQMNDANKSQKMLRTSLLQKEKTISYLEQQVKEYSESSSTSKKANEDLKKENEHLSKRLDSLKAENENLRNEVKNSSSLFENHIRENGKLSERLSILQEKYESLQSMKSNSSEQVDSIKRQCEELNSKLREANKRIMSLKEEVSDYTNIIQEKTRETNAMRRLLNENNHHESTKEGEYQEKLAAIIDEKARLESELSLQATRRIRESQDLKQANNELKLEIHSLKLREKELTAEVQSLTALTDKMQRKNSTFTDDSNDMERVTAKLKEALSKADGKIRDLQETNENLMQTNDDINKKLDRLSKNYRTLMSQVTTLKEEKNESSTRSSRSSSVASFSGTQTPQSDMRRSHSFVKENPAIESQNEVNEKIAYIKNVLLGFLEHKDQRNQLLPVVSMLLQLDSKDEKRLLMSIR
;
A
#
# COMPACT_ATOMS: atom_id res chain seq x y z
N MET A 1 15.48 -46.75 -7.62
CA MET A 1 14.02 -46.62 -7.84
C MET A 1 13.19 -47.09 -6.63
N PHE A 2 12.95 -48.40 -6.38
CA PHE A 2 12.06 -48.84 -5.28
C PHE A 2 12.37 -48.23 -3.89
N LYS A 3 13.65 -48.16 -3.46
CA LYS A 3 14.00 -47.48 -2.20
C LYS A 3 13.65 -45.98 -2.20
N GLN A 4 13.75 -45.28 -3.33
CA GLN A 4 13.39 -43.86 -3.42
C GLN A 4 11.86 -43.68 -3.37
N LEU A 5 11.09 -44.56 -4.02
CA LEU A 5 9.62 -44.57 -3.89
C LEU A 5 9.19 -44.86 -2.44
N SER A 6 9.86 -45.77 -1.74
CA SER A 6 9.63 -46.01 -0.31
C SER A 6 10.03 -44.82 0.57
N GLN A 7 11.12 -44.12 0.23
CA GLN A 7 11.53 -42.88 0.91
C GLN A 7 10.48 -41.77 0.71
N ILE A 8 9.99 -41.57 -0.52
CA ILE A 8 8.94 -40.61 -0.85
C ILE A 8 7.63 -40.96 -0.12
N GLY A 9 7.24 -42.23 -0.10
CA GLY A 9 6.06 -42.70 0.65
C GLY A 9 6.17 -42.48 2.16
N LYS A 10 7.36 -42.64 2.75
CA LYS A 10 7.61 -42.26 4.15
C LYS A 10 7.55 -40.75 4.36
N ASN A 11 8.28 -39.96 3.57
CA ASN A 11 8.29 -38.51 3.70
C ASN A 11 6.87 -37.92 3.57
N LEU A 12 6.06 -38.41 2.62
CA LEU A 12 4.64 -38.02 2.49
C LEU A 12 3.82 -38.45 3.72
N SER A 13 4.02 -39.66 4.24
CA SER A 13 3.30 -40.13 5.44
C SER A 13 3.68 -39.31 6.68
N ASP A 14 4.96 -38.94 6.82
CA ASP A 14 5.47 -38.11 7.90
C ASP A 14 4.97 -36.66 7.76
N GLU A 15 4.86 -36.11 6.54
CA GLU A 15 4.24 -34.80 6.29
C GLU A 15 2.73 -34.79 6.57
N PHE A 16 1.99 -35.84 6.17
CA PHE A 16 0.58 -35.99 6.52
C PHE A 16 0.37 -36.16 8.03
N ALA A 17 1.20 -36.98 8.70
CA ALA A 17 1.17 -37.14 10.16
C ALA A 17 1.52 -35.84 10.89
N LYS A 18 2.45 -35.04 10.36
CA LYS A 18 2.81 -33.73 10.89
C LYS A 18 1.68 -32.71 10.73
N GLY A 19 1.06 -32.63 9.55
CA GLY A 19 -0.12 -31.77 9.33
C GLY A 19 -1.32 -32.15 10.20
N LEU A 20 -1.57 -33.46 10.38
CA LEU A 20 -2.65 -33.96 11.25
C LEU A 20 -2.37 -33.72 12.75
N SER A 21 -1.12 -33.81 13.20
CA SER A 21 -0.77 -33.48 14.59
C SER A 21 -0.76 -31.97 14.86
N GLU A 22 -0.49 -31.14 13.85
CA GLU A 22 -0.56 -29.67 13.95
C GLU A 22 -2.01 -29.15 14.04
N ASP A 23 -2.97 -29.73 13.31
CA ASP A 23 -4.40 -29.41 13.46
C ASP A 23 -5.06 -30.05 14.71
N LEU A 24 -4.46 -31.09 15.32
CA LEU A 24 -4.97 -31.70 16.56
C LEU A 24 -4.44 -31.07 17.85
N ASN A 25 -3.23 -30.50 17.86
CA ASN A 25 -2.59 -29.99 19.08
C ASN A 25 -2.97 -28.54 19.40
N GLY A 26 -4.26 -28.21 19.34
CA GLY A 26 -4.83 -26.87 19.59
C GLY A 26 -4.79 -26.39 21.06
N GLY A 27 -3.82 -26.85 21.85
CA GLY A 27 -3.70 -26.60 23.29
C GLY A 27 -2.62 -25.59 23.66
N GLN A 28 -3.05 -24.38 24.05
CA GLN A 28 -2.27 -23.42 24.85
C GLN A 28 -0.87 -23.03 24.30
N GLU A 29 -0.83 -22.26 23.21
CA GLU A 29 0.24 -21.26 23.07
C GLU A 29 0.08 -20.17 24.16
N PRO A 30 1.17 -19.66 24.75
CA PRO A 30 1.09 -18.58 25.73
C PRO A 30 0.64 -17.27 25.07
N VAL A 31 -0.29 -16.55 25.70
CA VAL A 31 -0.81 -15.27 25.19
C VAL A 31 0.25 -14.19 25.34
N VAL A 32 0.89 -13.82 24.23
CA VAL A 32 1.62 -12.56 24.10
C VAL A 32 0.61 -11.48 23.70
N ASP A 33 0.53 -10.40 24.48
CA ASP A 33 -0.36 -9.27 24.21
C ASP A 33 0.22 -8.37 23.11
N ASP A 34 -0.21 -8.60 21.87
CA ASP A 34 0.00 -7.65 20.77
C ASP A 34 -0.81 -6.39 21.06
N LYS A 35 -0.08 -5.35 21.51
CA LYS A 35 -0.48 -4.05 22.12
C LYS A 35 -1.42 -3.18 21.27
N SER A 36 -2.53 -3.75 20.86
CA SER A 36 -3.46 -3.26 19.86
C SER A 36 -4.72 -2.64 20.48
N GLY A 37 -4.93 -2.81 21.79
CA GLY A 37 -6.05 -2.26 22.56
C GLY A 37 -7.42 -2.87 22.23
N LEU A 38 -7.48 -3.83 21.31
CA LEU A 38 -8.71 -4.52 20.94
C LEU A 38 -9.10 -5.57 22.00
N PRO A 39 -10.39 -5.70 22.35
CA PRO A 39 -10.87 -6.76 23.23
C PRO A 39 -10.41 -8.16 22.79
N GLN A 40 -10.05 -9.00 23.77
CA GLN A 40 -9.43 -10.32 23.54
C GLN A 40 -10.27 -11.24 22.63
N GLU A 41 -11.60 -11.16 22.70
CA GLU A 41 -12.49 -11.84 21.75
C GLU A 41 -12.27 -11.46 20.29
N ILE A 42 -12.00 -10.17 20.03
CA ILE A 42 -11.82 -9.64 18.67
C ILE A 42 -10.44 -10.05 18.16
N GLN A 43 -9.39 -9.99 18.99
CA GLN A 43 -8.08 -10.56 18.65
C GLN A 43 -8.17 -12.06 18.30
N LEU A 44 -8.90 -12.85 19.10
CA LEU A 44 -9.13 -14.28 18.84
C LEU A 44 -9.99 -14.55 17.59
N LYS A 45 -10.90 -13.63 17.23
CA LYS A 45 -11.67 -13.70 15.97
C LYS A 45 -10.79 -13.32 14.78
N LEU A 46 -9.95 -12.29 14.88
CA LEU A 46 -8.99 -11.88 13.85
C LEU A 46 -7.96 -12.98 13.55
N ARG A 47 -7.30 -13.59 14.56
CA ARG A 47 -6.38 -14.71 14.34
C ARG A 47 -7.07 -15.97 13.77
N LYS A 48 -8.40 -16.08 13.87
CA LYS A 48 -9.18 -17.10 13.14
C LYS A 48 -9.44 -16.70 11.69
N PHE A 49 -9.80 -15.45 11.42
CA PHE A 49 -9.96 -14.95 10.06
C PHE A 49 -8.65 -15.02 9.26
N GLU A 50 -7.54 -14.60 9.84
CA GLU A 50 -6.18 -14.73 9.27
C GLU A 50 -5.86 -16.20 8.90
N LYS A 51 -6.11 -17.15 9.81
CA LYS A 51 -5.98 -18.59 9.50
C LYS A 51 -6.96 -19.10 8.44
N TYR A 52 -8.12 -18.47 8.26
CA TYR A 52 -9.02 -18.76 7.14
C TYR A 52 -8.56 -18.11 5.83
N GLU A 53 -7.96 -16.91 5.87
CA GLU A 53 -7.36 -16.25 4.71
C GLU A 53 -6.11 -17.01 4.19
N GLU A 54 -5.36 -17.69 5.07
CA GLU A 54 -4.30 -18.64 4.67
C GLU A 54 -4.86 -19.97 4.14
N LYS A 55 -5.85 -20.57 4.82
CA LYS A 55 -6.40 -21.88 4.43
C LYS A 55 -7.30 -21.80 3.18
N TYR A 56 -7.96 -20.66 2.90
CA TYR A 56 -8.91 -20.52 1.76
C TYR A 56 -8.24 -20.62 0.37
N PRO A 57 -7.11 -19.94 0.06
CA PRO A 57 -6.40 -20.13 -1.20
C PRO A 57 -5.90 -21.57 -1.39
N ARG A 58 -5.45 -22.23 -0.31
CA ARG A 58 -5.04 -23.66 -0.35
C ARG A 58 -6.24 -24.57 -0.64
N LEU A 59 -7.38 -24.34 0.00
CA LEU A 59 -8.62 -25.07 -0.24
C LEU A 59 -9.18 -24.84 -1.66
N LEU A 60 -9.11 -23.60 -2.16
CA LEU A 60 -9.49 -23.25 -3.53
C LEU A 60 -8.56 -23.91 -4.57
N ALA A 61 -7.26 -24.00 -4.29
CA ALA A 61 -6.30 -24.71 -5.13
C ALA A 61 -6.54 -26.24 -5.13
N ALA A 62 -6.83 -26.82 -3.97
CA ALA A 62 -7.23 -28.23 -3.85
C ALA A 62 -8.51 -28.51 -4.64
N TYR A 63 -9.58 -27.72 -4.42
CA TYR A 63 -10.85 -27.84 -5.15
C TYR A 63 -10.69 -27.69 -6.67
N LYS A 64 -9.84 -26.77 -7.14
CA LYS A 64 -9.51 -26.65 -8.58
C LYS A 64 -8.79 -27.89 -9.12
N ASN A 65 -7.86 -28.48 -8.34
CA ASN A 65 -7.13 -29.68 -8.72
C ASN A 65 -8.08 -30.91 -8.75
N ASP A 66 -8.96 -31.05 -7.76
CA ASP A 66 -9.94 -32.13 -7.72
C ASP A 66 -11.04 -31.97 -8.79
N LYS A 67 -11.44 -30.74 -9.15
CA LYS A 67 -12.27 -30.51 -10.35
C LYS A 67 -11.55 -30.93 -11.64
N LEU A 68 -10.27 -30.60 -11.80
CA LEU A 68 -9.45 -31.04 -12.94
C LEU A 68 -9.22 -32.57 -12.95
N ARG A 69 -9.22 -33.22 -11.78
CA ARG A 69 -9.21 -34.69 -11.67
C ARG A 69 -10.54 -35.28 -12.09
N LEU A 70 -11.66 -34.75 -11.62
CA LEU A 70 -13.01 -35.18 -12.03
C LEU A 70 -13.25 -34.98 -13.53
N GLU A 71 -12.78 -33.89 -14.13
CA GLU A 71 -12.84 -33.68 -15.59
C GLU A 71 -12.00 -34.71 -16.37
N LYS A 72 -10.84 -35.12 -15.83
CA LYS A 72 -10.01 -36.19 -16.42
C LYS A 72 -10.61 -37.59 -16.21
N ILE A 73 -11.27 -37.83 -15.08
CA ILE A 73 -11.99 -39.06 -14.79
C ILE A 73 -13.18 -39.18 -15.74
N GLY A 74 -14.01 -38.14 -15.89
CA GLY A 74 -15.12 -38.12 -16.85
C GLY A 74 -14.67 -38.27 -18.31
N ALA A 75 -13.49 -37.77 -18.68
CA ALA A 75 -12.88 -38.03 -19.98
C ALA A 75 -12.45 -39.51 -20.15
N ALA A 76 -11.88 -40.12 -19.11
CA ALA A 76 -11.50 -41.53 -19.11
C ALA A 76 -12.73 -42.47 -19.10
N GLU A 77 -13.76 -42.14 -18.31
CA GLU A 77 -15.07 -42.81 -18.30
C GLU A 77 -15.70 -42.80 -19.68
N LYS A 78 -15.75 -41.65 -20.34
CA LYS A 78 -16.26 -41.53 -21.70
C LYS A 78 -15.47 -42.43 -22.68
N VAL A 79 -14.13 -42.42 -22.62
CA VAL A 79 -13.29 -43.27 -23.48
C VAL A 79 -13.51 -44.76 -23.18
N LEU A 80 -13.71 -45.15 -21.91
CA LEU A 80 -14.02 -46.53 -21.54
C LEU A 80 -15.41 -46.94 -22.04
N ALA A 81 -16.44 -46.12 -21.85
CA ALA A 81 -17.81 -46.39 -22.33
C ALA A 81 -17.94 -46.40 -23.86
N GLU A 82 -17.06 -45.68 -24.59
CA GLU A 82 -16.99 -45.74 -26.06
C GLU A 82 -16.27 -46.99 -26.59
N ASN A 83 -15.37 -47.60 -25.80
CA ASN A 83 -14.52 -48.73 -26.23
C ASN A 83 -14.82 -50.05 -25.50
N THR A 84 -15.73 -50.07 -24.54
CA THR A 84 -15.99 -51.21 -23.65
C THR A 84 -17.44 -51.14 -23.12
N PRO A 85 -18.14 -52.27 -22.83
CA PRO A 85 -19.58 -52.25 -22.50
C PRO A 85 -19.98 -51.55 -21.18
N VAL A 86 -19.05 -50.95 -20.44
CA VAL A 86 -19.22 -50.45 -19.08
C VAL A 86 -19.53 -48.95 -19.11
N SER A 87 -20.70 -48.55 -18.59
CA SER A 87 -21.20 -47.18 -18.75
C SER A 87 -20.65 -46.16 -17.72
N ASN A 88 -20.25 -46.61 -16.52
CA ASN A 88 -19.73 -45.78 -15.42
C ASN A 88 -18.53 -46.49 -14.76
N LEU A 89 -17.58 -45.76 -14.15
CA LEU A 89 -16.39 -46.36 -13.53
C LEU A 89 -16.68 -47.21 -12.27
N ASP A 90 -17.86 -47.07 -11.66
CA ASP A 90 -18.26 -47.83 -10.47
C ASP A 90 -18.37 -49.35 -10.73
N ASP A 91 -18.62 -49.78 -11.97
CA ASP A 91 -18.72 -51.20 -12.35
C ASP A 91 -17.38 -51.76 -12.88
N VAL A 92 -16.41 -51.85 -11.97
CA VAL A 92 -15.06 -52.37 -12.24
C VAL A 92 -15.08 -53.89 -12.52
N GLU A 93 -16.05 -54.62 -11.97
CA GLU A 93 -16.13 -56.08 -12.12
C GLU A 93 -16.53 -56.48 -13.55
N SER A 94 -17.50 -55.80 -14.16
CA SER A 94 -17.83 -55.99 -15.59
C SER A 94 -16.65 -55.64 -16.52
N LEU A 95 -15.83 -54.65 -16.14
CA LEU A 95 -14.65 -54.27 -16.91
C LEU A 95 -13.58 -55.38 -16.87
N GLU A 96 -13.33 -55.97 -15.70
CA GLU A 96 -12.40 -57.09 -15.55
C GLU A 96 -12.91 -58.35 -16.29
N ALA A 97 -14.22 -58.62 -16.26
CA ALA A 97 -14.84 -59.71 -17.00
C ALA A 97 -14.64 -59.54 -18.52
N PHE A 98 -14.92 -58.35 -19.08
CA PHE A 98 -14.72 -58.08 -20.51
C PHE A 98 -13.26 -58.29 -20.95
N PHE A 99 -12.28 -57.88 -20.15
CA PHE A 99 -10.87 -58.13 -20.46
C PHE A 99 -10.49 -59.62 -20.37
N LYS A 100 -11.13 -60.42 -19.51
CA LYS A 100 -10.96 -61.89 -19.50
C LYS A 100 -11.53 -62.51 -20.77
N ASP A 101 -12.79 -62.22 -21.10
CA ASP A 101 -13.46 -62.72 -22.31
C ASP A 101 -12.68 -62.38 -23.60
N MET A 102 -12.15 -61.15 -23.70
CA MET A 102 -11.34 -60.74 -24.85
C MET A 102 -10.01 -61.50 -24.92
N ASN A 103 -9.33 -61.72 -23.78
CA ASN A 103 -8.11 -62.52 -23.73
C ASN A 103 -8.38 -63.99 -24.06
N GLU A 104 -9.48 -64.58 -23.60
CA GLU A 104 -9.87 -65.95 -23.94
C GLU A 104 -10.22 -66.10 -25.42
N LYS A 105 -10.97 -65.15 -25.98
CA LYS A 105 -11.25 -65.08 -27.43
C LYS A 105 -9.96 -64.97 -28.25
N GLN A 106 -9.02 -64.13 -27.83
CA GLN A 106 -7.74 -63.98 -28.53
C GLN A 106 -6.83 -65.19 -28.34
N LYS A 107 -6.91 -65.90 -27.20
CA LYS A 107 -6.25 -67.19 -26.99
C LYS A 107 -6.80 -68.26 -27.92
N MET A 108 -8.12 -68.43 -28.00
CA MET A 108 -8.74 -69.38 -28.93
C MET A 108 -8.41 -69.09 -30.39
N LEU A 109 -8.39 -67.82 -30.80
CA LEU A 109 -7.97 -67.42 -32.15
C LEU A 109 -6.51 -67.83 -32.43
N ASN A 110 -5.60 -67.57 -31.48
CA ASN A 110 -4.19 -67.98 -31.59
C ASN A 110 -4.02 -69.51 -31.62
N ASP A 111 -4.84 -70.25 -30.88
CA ASP A 111 -4.76 -71.71 -30.84
C ASP A 111 -5.34 -72.36 -32.11
N GLU A 112 -6.38 -71.79 -32.72
CA GLU A 112 -6.86 -72.22 -34.04
C GLU A 112 -5.87 -71.83 -35.16
N ILE A 113 -5.21 -70.66 -35.09
CA ILE A 113 -4.10 -70.29 -35.99
C ILE A 113 -2.97 -71.32 -35.90
N LYS A 114 -2.55 -71.72 -34.68
CA LYS A 114 -1.54 -72.79 -34.50
C LYS A 114 -2.00 -74.10 -35.13
N ARG A 115 -3.27 -74.49 -34.91
CA ARG A 115 -3.87 -75.73 -35.43
C ARG A 115 -3.89 -75.77 -36.96
N LEU A 116 -4.27 -74.68 -37.61
CA LEU A 116 -4.23 -74.55 -39.07
C LEU A 116 -2.79 -74.65 -39.59
N VAL A 117 -1.84 -73.99 -38.92
CA VAL A 117 -0.40 -74.06 -39.26
C VAL A 117 0.19 -75.46 -39.05
N THR A 118 -0.21 -76.22 -38.03
CA THR A 118 0.28 -77.60 -37.83
C THR A 118 -0.37 -78.60 -38.78
N SER A 119 -1.68 -78.48 -39.05
CA SER A 119 -2.39 -79.36 -39.99
C SER A 119 -1.92 -79.24 -41.45
N SER A 120 -1.18 -78.18 -41.80
CA SER A 120 -0.59 -77.98 -43.13
C SER A 120 0.82 -78.56 -43.30
N LYS A 121 1.38 -79.24 -42.28
CA LYS A 121 2.81 -79.61 -42.23
C LYS A 121 3.15 -81.07 -41.88
N ALA A 122 2.16 -81.98 -41.89
CA ALA A 122 2.36 -83.39 -41.58
C ALA A 122 1.39 -84.25 -42.42
N GLU A 123 1.81 -85.27 -43.19
CA GLU A 123 3.15 -85.76 -43.56
C GLU A 123 3.13 -86.37 -44.98
N PRO A 124 4.29 -86.60 -45.62
CA PRO A 124 4.40 -87.57 -46.70
C PRO A 124 5.60 -88.54 -46.60
N GLY A 125 5.34 -89.85 -46.45
CA GLY A 125 6.15 -90.90 -47.10
C GLY A 125 6.83 -91.98 -46.24
N GLN A 126 6.46 -93.25 -46.52
CA GLN A 126 7.29 -94.48 -46.45
C GLN A 126 7.67 -95.04 -45.04
N ASP A 127 7.70 -96.37 -44.77
CA ASP A 127 7.37 -97.53 -45.63
C ASP A 127 7.09 -98.86 -44.87
N VAL A 128 6.65 -99.88 -45.60
CA VAL A 128 6.56 -101.36 -45.29
C VAL A 128 5.65 -101.86 -44.13
N SER A 129 4.53 -102.52 -44.49
CA SER A 129 4.29 -103.98 -44.29
C SER A 129 2.81 -104.39 -44.15
N GLY A 130 2.44 -105.56 -44.68
CA GLY A 130 1.24 -106.33 -44.29
C GLY A 130 -0.01 -106.18 -45.17
N ASP A 131 -0.47 -107.30 -45.73
CA ASP A 131 -1.71 -107.51 -46.49
C ASP A 131 -2.95 -106.71 -45.99
N ASP A 132 -3.73 -106.09 -46.90
CA ASP A 132 -4.75 -106.89 -47.58
C ASP A 132 -5.24 -106.42 -48.98
N LYS A 133 -5.64 -107.43 -49.76
CA LYS A 133 -6.16 -107.54 -51.14
C LYS A 133 -6.82 -106.30 -51.81
N LYS A 134 -6.32 -106.01 -53.02
CA LYS A 134 -7.05 -105.75 -54.30
C LYS A 134 -8.22 -104.72 -54.33
N GLU A 135 -8.08 -103.65 -55.11
CA GLU A 135 -8.55 -103.60 -56.52
C GLU A 135 -8.14 -102.30 -57.27
N THR A 136 -8.40 -102.25 -58.59
CA THR A 136 -8.30 -101.06 -59.49
C THR A 136 -6.93 -100.37 -59.66
N SER A 137 -6.07 -100.96 -60.48
CA SER A 137 -5.01 -100.24 -61.19
C SER A 137 -5.57 -99.55 -62.45
N GLU A 138 -5.79 -98.22 -62.45
CA GLU A 138 -6.01 -97.42 -63.68
C GLU A 138 -6.11 -95.88 -63.42
N ARG A 139 -5.02 -95.17 -63.07
CA ARG A 139 -5.02 -93.67 -63.08
C ARG A 139 -3.68 -92.89 -63.03
N GLU A 140 -2.53 -93.51 -63.24
CA GLU A 140 -1.21 -92.90 -62.93
C GLU A 140 -0.67 -91.84 -63.92
N THR A 141 -1.46 -91.35 -64.88
CA THR A 141 -0.99 -90.44 -65.95
C THR A 141 -1.37 -88.97 -65.79
N SER A 142 -2.10 -88.60 -64.74
CA SER A 142 -2.61 -87.22 -64.53
C SER A 142 -1.71 -86.27 -63.70
N PRO A 143 -1.04 -86.69 -62.59
CA PRO A 143 -0.42 -85.72 -61.68
C PRO A 143 0.93 -85.16 -62.16
N GLU A 144 1.74 -85.93 -62.91
CA GLU A 144 3.06 -85.47 -63.34
C GLU A 144 3.01 -84.33 -64.37
N SER A 145 2.08 -84.40 -65.33
CA SER A 145 1.91 -83.36 -66.36
C SER A 145 1.43 -82.05 -65.72
N LEU A 146 0.54 -82.14 -64.75
CA LEU A 146 0.02 -81.00 -64.00
C LEU A 146 1.10 -80.38 -63.11
N ASN A 147 1.94 -81.18 -62.43
CA ASN A 147 3.09 -80.67 -61.68
C ASN A 147 4.17 -80.03 -62.58
N LYS A 148 4.40 -80.56 -63.79
CA LYS A 148 5.32 -79.95 -64.78
C LYS A 148 4.77 -78.61 -65.31
N ALA A 149 3.47 -78.53 -65.58
CA ALA A 149 2.82 -77.26 -65.94
C ALA A 149 2.91 -76.23 -64.80
N LEU A 150 2.58 -76.62 -63.57
CA LEU A 150 2.58 -75.73 -62.41
C LEU A 150 4.00 -75.24 -62.04
N THR A 151 5.03 -76.07 -62.18
CA THR A 151 6.43 -75.64 -61.96
C THR A 151 6.92 -74.71 -63.06
N GLN A 152 6.47 -74.87 -64.30
CA GLN A 152 6.76 -73.95 -65.39
C GLN A 152 6.02 -72.61 -65.22
N GLU A 153 4.75 -72.63 -64.79
CA GLU A 153 3.99 -71.42 -64.46
C GLU A 153 4.60 -70.66 -63.27
N ILE A 154 5.09 -71.36 -62.24
CA ILE A 154 5.87 -70.77 -61.14
C ILE A 154 7.19 -70.14 -61.63
N SER A 155 7.81 -70.68 -62.68
CA SER A 155 8.98 -70.06 -63.32
C SER A 155 8.61 -68.77 -64.05
N ASP A 156 7.59 -68.81 -64.90
CA ASP A 156 7.08 -67.64 -65.62
C ASP A 156 6.61 -66.53 -64.68
N LEU A 157 6.00 -66.88 -63.53
CA LEU A 157 5.60 -65.94 -62.48
C LEU A 157 6.80 -65.34 -61.75
N ARG A 158 7.89 -66.11 -61.52
CA ARG A 158 9.15 -65.56 -60.99
C ARG A 158 9.82 -64.59 -61.95
N ASP A 159 9.86 -64.90 -63.25
CA ASP A 159 10.46 -64.02 -64.25
C ASP A 159 9.63 -62.74 -64.47
N LYS A 160 8.30 -62.82 -64.33
CA LYS A 160 7.42 -61.64 -64.28
C LYS A 160 7.67 -60.82 -63.00
N LEU A 161 7.76 -61.47 -61.84
CA LEU A 161 8.05 -60.81 -60.56
C LEU A 161 9.39 -60.06 -60.62
N ALA A 162 10.46 -60.71 -61.10
CA ALA A 162 11.79 -60.13 -61.23
C ALA A 162 11.81 -58.91 -62.17
N LYS A 163 11.02 -58.92 -63.25
CA LYS A 163 10.84 -57.75 -64.14
C LYS A 163 10.11 -56.61 -63.45
N THR A 164 8.99 -56.89 -62.77
CA THR A 164 8.26 -55.87 -62.01
C THR A 164 9.06 -55.29 -60.84
N GLU A 165 9.93 -56.10 -60.20
CA GLU A 165 10.90 -55.61 -59.22
C GLU A 165 11.96 -54.71 -59.84
N GLY A 166 12.40 -54.98 -61.07
CA GLY A 166 13.32 -54.14 -61.83
C GLY A 166 12.69 -52.79 -62.16
N GLU A 167 11.50 -52.80 -62.76
CA GLU A 167 10.71 -51.61 -63.08
C GLU A 167 10.38 -50.77 -61.84
N TRP A 168 10.09 -51.42 -60.70
CA TRP A 168 9.88 -50.75 -59.42
C TRP A 168 11.16 -50.13 -58.85
N LYS A 169 12.32 -50.81 -58.96
CA LYS A 169 13.63 -50.27 -58.56
C LYS A 169 14.04 -49.06 -59.42
N GLU A 170 13.86 -49.14 -60.73
CA GLU A 170 14.13 -48.04 -61.67
C GLU A 170 13.19 -46.84 -61.42
N SER A 171 11.92 -47.10 -61.09
CA SER A 171 10.95 -46.07 -60.71
C SER A 171 11.30 -45.42 -59.35
N GLN A 172 11.76 -46.21 -58.37
CA GLN A 172 12.29 -45.73 -57.09
C GLN A 172 13.53 -44.84 -57.27
N GLU A 173 14.41 -45.19 -58.19
CA GLU A 173 15.64 -44.44 -58.48
C GLU A 173 15.31 -43.07 -59.08
N LYS A 174 14.47 -43.03 -60.12
CA LYS A 174 13.94 -41.78 -60.71
C LYS A 174 13.20 -40.91 -59.70
N TYR A 175 12.47 -41.51 -58.75
CA TYR A 175 11.82 -40.76 -57.67
C TYR A 175 12.82 -40.13 -56.69
N LYS A 176 13.98 -40.77 -56.45
CA LYS A 176 15.06 -40.20 -55.62
C LYS A 176 15.76 -39.05 -56.34
N GLU A 177 16.07 -39.20 -57.62
CA GLU A 177 16.66 -38.13 -58.44
C GLU A 177 15.75 -36.90 -58.51
N PHE A 178 14.46 -37.10 -58.80
CA PHE A 178 13.47 -36.02 -58.81
C PHE A 178 13.33 -35.35 -57.43
N ARG A 179 13.37 -36.13 -56.35
CA ARG A 179 13.38 -35.58 -54.99
C ARG A 179 14.61 -34.73 -54.73
N GLN A 180 15.81 -35.20 -55.08
CA GLN A 180 17.06 -34.44 -54.91
C GLN A 180 17.06 -33.13 -55.70
N GLN A 181 16.54 -33.13 -56.94
CA GLN A 181 16.37 -31.91 -57.72
C GLN A 181 15.44 -30.90 -57.02
N LYS A 182 14.31 -31.36 -56.46
CA LYS A 182 13.39 -30.49 -55.71
C LYS A 182 13.95 -30.04 -54.36
N GLU A 183 14.79 -30.84 -53.72
CA GLU A 183 15.46 -30.50 -52.46
C GLU A 183 16.52 -29.40 -52.67
N LEU A 184 17.25 -29.44 -53.79
CA LEU A 184 18.14 -28.36 -54.24
C LEU A 184 17.38 -27.07 -54.59
N GLU A 185 16.27 -27.17 -55.35
CA GLU A 185 15.43 -26.02 -55.72
C GLU A 185 14.80 -25.34 -54.47
N VAL A 186 14.43 -26.13 -53.46
CA VAL A 186 13.98 -25.61 -52.15
C VAL A 186 15.12 -24.91 -51.40
N SER A 187 16.34 -25.45 -51.41
CA SER A 187 17.50 -24.78 -50.80
C SER A 187 17.78 -23.41 -51.46
N GLU A 188 17.80 -23.37 -52.80
CA GLU A 188 17.98 -22.13 -53.56
C GLU A 188 16.88 -21.08 -53.27
N LEU A 189 15.64 -21.52 -53.01
CA LEU A 189 14.55 -20.64 -52.62
C LEU A 189 14.66 -20.17 -51.17
N GLN A 190 15.18 -21.01 -50.26
CA GLN A 190 15.46 -20.62 -48.87
C GLN A 190 16.56 -19.56 -48.80
N ASP A 191 17.65 -19.71 -49.56
CA ASP A 191 18.74 -18.72 -49.64
C ASP A 191 18.22 -17.37 -50.16
N LYS A 192 17.37 -17.39 -51.21
CA LYS A 192 16.74 -16.18 -51.76
C LYS A 192 15.77 -15.53 -50.77
N VAL A 193 15.03 -16.32 -49.98
CA VAL A 193 14.16 -15.80 -48.90
C VAL A 193 15.02 -15.12 -47.82
N LEU A 194 16.09 -15.75 -47.35
CA LEU A 194 17.01 -15.16 -46.36
C LEU A 194 17.61 -13.84 -46.87
N GLU A 195 18.06 -13.78 -48.13
CA GLU A 195 18.59 -12.55 -48.72
C GLU A 195 17.54 -11.42 -48.80
N THR A 196 16.25 -11.76 -49.02
CA THR A 196 15.16 -10.78 -48.94
C THR A 196 14.82 -10.36 -47.50
N GLN A 197 14.93 -11.26 -46.52
CA GLN A 197 14.72 -10.93 -45.11
C GLN A 197 15.82 -10.00 -44.58
N GLU A 198 17.10 -10.23 -44.91
CA GLU A 198 18.17 -9.29 -44.57
C GLU A 198 17.96 -7.89 -45.18
N LYS A 199 17.45 -7.82 -46.42
CA LYS A 199 17.14 -6.55 -47.09
C LYS A 199 15.96 -5.84 -46.41
N LEU A 200 14.94 -6.60 -45.98
CA LEU A 200 13.81 -6.06 -45.23
C LEU A 200 14.27 -5.52 -43.86
N GLU A 201 14.98 -6.32 -43.06
CA GLU A 201 15.51 -5.89 -41.75
C GLU A 201 16.37 -4.62 -41.84
N ARG A 202 17.21 -4.50 -42.88
CA ARG A 202 18.02 -3.29 -43.12
C ARG A 202 17.16 -2.07 -43.41
N SER A 203 16.04 -2.22 -44.12
CA SER A 203 15.09 -1.13 -44.34
C SER A 203 14.29 -0.80 -43.08
N GLU A 204 13.85 -1.79 -42.31
CA GLU A 204 13.12 -1.60 -41.05
C GLU A 204 13.96 -0.83 -40.04
N LYS A 205 15.23 -1.20 -39.85
CA LYS A 205 16.18 -0.48 -38.96
C LYS A 205 16.39 0.97 -39.41
N SER A 206 16.46 1.23 -40.71
CA SER A 206 16.55 2.60 -41.26
C SER A 206 15.28 3.42 -40.97
N PHE A 207 14.10 2.81 -41.03
CA PHE A 207 12.85 3.49 -40.66
C PHE A 207 12.71 3.66 -39.14
N GLU A 208 13.19 2.71 -38.32
CA GLU A 208 13.23 2.87 -36.87
C GLU A 208 14.09 4.07 -36.47
N GLU A 209 15.30 4.22 -37.04
CA GLU A 209 16.16 5.39 -36.83
C GLU A 209 15.48 6.70 -37.23
N GLU A 210 14.85 6.77 -38.41
CA GLU A 210 14.13 7.97 -38.88
C GLU A 210 12.92 8.30 -37.97
N THR A 211 12.15 7.30 -37.53
CA THR A 211 11.05 7.55 -36.58
C THR A 211 11.55 7.97 -35.19
N LEU A 212 12.74 7.55 -34.77
CA LEU A 212 13.37 8.00 -33.53
C LEU A 212 13.78 9.47 -33.62
N GLU A 213 14.36 9.87 -34.74
CA GLU A 213 14.72 11.28 -34.98
C GLU A 213 13.48 12.19 -35.11
N LEU A 214 12.41 11.70 -35.76
CA LEU A 214 11.12 12.39 -35.82
C LEU A 214 10.45 12.51 -34.44
N LYS A 215 10.50 11.48 -33.59
CA LYS A 215 10.02 11.55 -32.19
C LYS A 215 10.80 12.59 -31.38
N LYS A 216 12.12 12.67 -31.56
CA LYS A 216 12.96 13.69 -30.91
C LYS A 216 12.56 15.10 -31.34
N LYS A 217 12.45 15.34 -32.66
CA LYS A 217 11.97 16.60 -33.24
C LYS A 217 10.56 16.98 -32.73
N LEU A 218 9.67 16.00 -32.58
CA LEU A 218 8.34 16.22 -31.99
C LEU A 218 8.43 16.71 -30.54
N SER A 219 9.22 16.05 -29.68
CA SER A 219 9.40 16.48 -28.29
C SER A 219 10.01 17.88 -28.16
N GLU A 220 10.98 18.22 -29.03
CA GLU A 220 11.57 19.56 -29.10
C GLU A 220 10.52 20.61 -29.52
N THR A 221 9.60 20.28 -30.44
CA THR A 221 8.47 21.17 -30.77
C THR A 221 7.41 21.27 -29.66
N GLU A 222 7.14 20.20 -28.92
CA GLU A 222 6.20 20.26 -27.79
C GLU A 222 6.70 21.17 -26.66
N ASP A 223 8.00 21.14 -26.35
CA ASP A 223 8.58 22.00 -25.31
C ASP A 223 8.67 23.48 -25.78
N LEU A 224 8.84 23.71 -27.08
CA LEU A 224 8.67 25.03 -27.69
C LEU A 224 7.22 25.53 -27.66
N VAL A 225 6.22 24.64 -27.70
CA VAL A 225 4.80 25.00 -27.50
C VAL A 225 4.54 25.30 -26.03
N LYS A 226 4.96 24.44 -25.09
CA LYS A 226 4.79 24.65 -23.64
C LYS A 226 5.39 25.98 -23.17
N THR A 227 6.59 26.33 -23.64
CA THR A 227 7.21 27.64 -23.34
C THR A 227 6.46 28.82 -23.96
N ARG A 228 5.92 28.67 -25.17
CA ARG A 228 5.05 29.69 -25.80
C ARG A 228 3.72 29.87 -25.06
N ASP A 229 3.10 28.79 -24.58
CA ASP A 229 1.87 28.86 -23.80
C ASP A 229 2.08 29.55 -22.44
N ILE A 230 3.21 29.32 -21.78
CA ILE A 230 3.60 30.04 -20.56
C ILE A 230 3.72 31.55 -20.85
N SER A 231 4.46 31.94 -21.90
CA SER A 231 4.57 33.37 -22.28
C SER A 231 3.23 33.99 -22.69
N LEU A 232 2.33 33.22 -23.31
CA LEU A 232 0.97 33.69 -23.62
C LEU A 232 0.12 33.88 -22.35
N GLU A 233 0.30 33.04 -21.33
CA GLU A 233 -0.41 33.19 -20.05
C GLU A 233 0.15 34.34 -19.18
N GLU A 234 1.43 34.67 -19.34
CA GLU A 234 2.06 35.87 -18.78
C GLU A 234 1.54 37.14 -19.47
N LEU A 235 1.58 37.19 -20.82
CA LEU A 235 1.02 38.30 -21.60
C LEU A 235 -0.49 38.50 -21.37
N LYS A 236 -1.26 37.43 -21.12
CA LYS A 236 -2.66 37.55 -20.70
C LYS A 236 -2.80 38.26 -19.35
N LYS A 237 -1.96 37.94 -18.36
CA LYS A 237 -1.99 38.59 -17.03
C LYS A 237 -1.61 40.06 -17.11
N GLU A 238 -0.61 40.40 -17.93
CA GLU A 238 -0.22 41.79 -18.20
C GLU A 238 -1.37 42.56 -18.87
N LEU A 239 -2.01 41.97 -19.89
CA LEU A 239 -3.18 42.55 -20.54
C LEU A 239 -4.40 42.67 -19.59
N GLU A 240 -4.61 41.73 -18.67
CA GLU A 240 -5.65 41.82 -17.63
C GLU A 240 -5.34 42.92 -16.59
N ALA A 241 -4.07 43.17 -16.29
CA ALA A 241 -3.63 44.28 -15.44
C ALA A 241 -3.83 45.64 -16.15
N GLU A 242 -3.39 45.77 -17.41
CA GLU A 242 -3.64 46.97 -18.22
C GLU A 242 -5.14 47.25 -18.37
N LYS A 243 -5.98 46.23 -18.63
CA LYS A 243 -7.44 46.39 -18.67
C LYS A 243 -8.00 46.92 -17.34
N GLN A 244 -7.50 46.44 -16.20
CA GLN A 244 -7.92 46.94 -14.88
C GLN A 244 -7.46 48.39 -14.64
N GLU A 245 -6.30 48.78 -15.15
CA GLU A 245 -5.80 50.16 -15.09
C GLU A 245 -6.61 51.09 -16.01
N VAL A 246 -6.89 50.65 -17.25
CA VAL A 246 -7.79 51.33 -18.19
C VAL A 246 -9.22 51.41 -17.64
N GLN A 247 -9.71 50.42 -16.89
CA GLN A 247 -11.01 50.52 -16.20
C GLN A 247 -10.98 51.55 -15.06
N LYS A 248 -9.90 51.63 -14.26
CA LYS A 248 -9.72 52.66 -13.23
C LYS A 248 -9.66 54.07 -13.86
N LEU A 249 -8.96 54.22 -14.98
CA LEU A 249 -8.87 55.48 -15.73
C LEU A 249 -10.24 55.88 -16.33
N ASN A 250 -11.00 54.93 -16.90
CA ASN A 250 -12.36 55.20 -17.39
C ASN A 250 -13.33 55.58 -16.26
N LEU A 251 -13.18 55.00 -15.06
CA LEU A 251 -13.97 55.39 -13.89
C LEU A 251 -13.67 56.83 -13.42
N LEU A 252 -12.43 57.33 -13.59
CA LEU A 252 -12.12 58.76 -13.40
C LEU A 252 -12.65 59.66 -14.53
N LEU A 253 -12.94 59.11 -15.72
CA LEU A 253 -13.41 59.88 -16.89
C LEU A 253 -14.94 60.04 -16.97
N THR A 254 -15.70 59.31 -16.15
CA THR A 254 -17.18 59.27 -16.21
C THR A 254 -17.94 60.45 -15.59
N GLU A 255 -17.28 61.55 -15.22
CA GLU A 255 -17.92 62.81 -14.78
C GLU A 255 -17.98 63.91 -15.88
N ARG A 256 -18.26 63.55 -17.14
CA ARG A 256 -18.86 64.51 -18.10
C ARG A 256 -19.66 63.84 -19.22
N SER A 257 -20.65 64.57 -19.74
CA SER A 257 -21.70 64.08 -20.65
C SER A 257 -21.55 64.71 -22.07
N PRO A 258 -22.42 64.43 -23.07
CA PRO A 258 -22.18 63.49 -24.17
C PRO A 258 -22.19 64.19 -25.55
N VAL A 259 -22.46 63.47 -26.68
CA VAL A 259 -23.29 63.85 -27.88
C VAL A 259 -22.85 63.19 -29.23
N VAL A 260 -23.62 62.18 -29.71
CA VAL A 260 -23.78 61.57 -31.09
C VAL A 260 -22.54 61.06 -31.91
N SER A 261 -22.64 60.20 -32.96
CA SER A 261 -23.78 59.67 -33.77
C SER A 261 -23.49 58.34 -34.52
N ALA A 262 -24.56 57.58 -34.88
CA ALA A 262 -24.74 56.71 -36.08
C ALA A 262 -23.84 55.45 -36.34
N ASP A 263 -24.32 54.31 -36.90
CA ASP A 263 -25.67 53.72 -37.01
C ASP A 263 -25.63 52.19 -37.35
N SER A 264 -26.78 51.49 -37.23
CA SER A 264 -27.25 50.15 -37.70
C SER A 264 -26.25 49.13 -38.33
N SER A 265 -26.13 47.84 -37.96
CA SER A 265 -27.11 46.75 -37.66
C SER A 265 -27.84 46.16 -38.90
N LYS A 266 -27.49 44.97 -39.44
CA LYS A 266 -27.75 43.56 -38.98
C LYS A 266 -29.14 42.95 -39.35
N SER A 267 -29.07 41.80 -40.04
CA SER A 267 -29.81 40.53 -39.79
C SER A 267 -31.08 40.10 -40.58
N ALA A 268 -31.00 38.87 -41.11
CA ALA A 268 -31.96 37.74 -41.08
C ALA A 268 -33.43 37.85 -41.58
N GLY A 269 -33.88 36.86 -42.38
CA GLY A 269 -35.30 36.63 -42.71
C GLY A 269 -35.62 35.37 -43.53
N LYS A 270 -36.12 34.30 -42.86
CA LYS A 270 -36.48 32.97 -43.43
C LYS A 270 -37.68 32.97 -44.41
N ASN A 271 -37.90 31.79 -45.03
CA ASN A 271 -39.18 31.22 -45.56
C ASN A 271 -39.60 31.56 -47.01
N LYS A 272 -40.45 30.76 -47.71
CA LYS A 272 -40.65 29.29 -47.81
C LYS A 272 -41.68 28.99 -48.94
N ARG A 273 -41.60 27.79 -49.55
CA ARG A 273 -42.69 27.04 -50.26
C ARG A 273 -43.23 27.48 -51.65
N LYS A 274 -43.14 26.51 -52.57
CA LYS A 274 -44.21 25.96 -53.45
C LYS A 274 -44.65 26.68 -54.75
N SER A 275 -43.95 26.28 -55.82
CA SER A 275 -44.47 25.32 -56.84
C SER A 275 -45.22 25.77 -58.10
N LYS A 276 -45.09 24.90 -59.11
CA LYS A 276 -45.96 24.60 -60.27
C LYS A 276 -45.86 25.44 -61.57
N LYS A 277 -45.03 24.89 -62.48
CA LYS A 277 -45.48 24.07 -63.64
C LYS A 277 -45.73 24.78 -65.00
N LYS A 278 -44.94 24.34 -66.01
CA LYS A 278 -45.25 24.26 -67.46
C LYS A 278 -45.28 25.59 -68.25
N LYS A 279 -44.98 25.64 -69.57
CA LYS A 279 -44.53 24.62 -70.56
C LYS A 279 -43.90 25.32 -71.79
N SER A 280 -43.10 24.60 -72.59
CA SER A 280 -42.94 24.70 -74.07
C SER A 280 -42.32 25.98 -74.69
N ASN A 281 -41.71 25.95 -75.89
CA ASN A 281 -41.04 24.89 -76.69
C ASN A 281 -40.39 25.53 -77.94
N SER A 282 -39.37 24.88 -78.55
CA SER A 282 -38.88 25.06 -79.95
C SER A 282 -38.37 26.45 -80.41
N GLY A 283 -37.38 26.57 -81.32
CA GLY A 283 -36.47 25.58 -81.90
C GLY A 283 -35.94 25.95 -83.31
N VAL A 284 -34.94 25.20 -83.81
CA VAL A 284 -34.54 24.99 -85.23
C VAL A 284 -33.64 26.04 -85.95
N ALA A 285 -32.33 25.71 -85.97
CA ALA A 285 -31.39 25.59 -87.13
C ALA A 285 -31.05 26.73 -88.14
N GLY A 286 -29.80 26.68 -88.62
CA GLY A 286 -29.19 27.41 -89.76
C GLY A 286 -27.65 27.21 -89.75
N ASN A 287 -26.94 27.10 -90.89
CA ASN A 287 -25.55 26.57 -90.91
C ASN A 287 -24.61 27.12 -92.03
N ALA A 288 -23.29 26.99 -91.76
CA ALA A 288 -22.11 26.93 -92.65
C ALA A 288 -21.60 28.16 -93.45
N ALA A 289 -20.30 28.50 -93.27
CA ALA A 289 -19.22 28.34 -94.28
C ALA A 289 -17.94 29.18 -93.97
N GLY A 290 -16.74 28.71 -94.38
CA GLY A 290 -15.50 29.52 -94.51
C GLY A 290 -14.29 29.12 -93.64
N PHE A 291 -13.05 29.26 -94.14
CA PHE A 291 -11.81 28.77 -93.51
C PHE A 291 -10.53 29.50 -94.01
N THR A 292 -9.62 29.95 -93.11
CA THR A 292 -8.12 29.86 -93.24
C THR A 292 -7.32 30.52 -92.08
N SER A 293 -6.37 29.77 -91.50
CA SER A 293 -4.99 30.16 -91.06
C SER A 293 -4.66 31.15 -89.89
N ALA A 294 -4.57 30.59 -88.67
CA ALA A 294 -3.36 30.51 -87.80
C ALA A 294 -2.82 31.67 -86.89
N LYS A 295 -2.50 31.28 -85.62
CA LYS A 295 -1.64 31.92 -84.57
C LYS A 295 -2.15 33.24 -83.94
N ALA A 296 -1.91 33.61 -82.67
CA ALA A 296 -1.34 32.99 -81.44
C ALA A 296 -1.52 34.00 -80.27
N ASN A 297 -1.48 33.72 -78.95
CA ASN A 297 -1.43 32.49 -78.14
C ASN A 297 -1.91 32.76 -76.69
N ASP A 298 -2.03 31.70 -75.86
CA ASP A 298 -1.94 31.62 -74.38
C ASP A 298 -2.73 32.61 -73.49
N GLY A 299 -3.95 32.20 -73.13
CA GLY A 299 -4.78 32.82 -72.09
C GLY A 299 -5.97 31.94 -71.64
N GLU A 300 -5.79 30.61 -71.60
CA GLU A 300 -6.90 29.63 -71.53
C GLU A 300 -6.53 28.32 -70.81
N ASP A 301 -6.82 28.18 -69.51
CA ASP A 301 -6.59 26.92 -68.77
C ASP A 301 -7.79 26.38 -67.96
N GLU A 302 -8.65 27.22 -67.37
CA GLU A 302 -9.85 26.73 -66.66
C GLU A 302 -11.04 26.43 -67.59
N HIS A 303 -11.17 27.14 -68.71
CA HIS A 303 -12.22 26.87 -69.70
C HIS A 303 -11.96 25.61 -70.56
N LYS A 304 -10.72 25.11 -70.62
CA LYS A 304 -10.40 23.86 -71.35
C LYS A 304 -10.79 22.62 -70.57
N ARG A 305 -10.51 22.55 -69.26
CA ARG A 305 -10.77 21.36 -68.44
C ARG A 305 -12.24 20.96 -68.41
N LEU A 306 -13.16 21.92 -68.37
CA LEU A 306 -14.61 21.67 -68.43
C LEU A 306 -15.14 21.41 -69.86
N ALA A 307 -14.36 21.71 -70.91
CA ALA A 307 -14.71 21.35 -72.28
C ALA A 307 -14.35 19.87 -72.57
N ASP A 308 -13.11 19.49 -72.26
CA ASP A 308 -12.56 18.13 -72.47
C ASP A 308 -13.36 17.03 -71.73
N GLU A 309 -14.03 17.38 -70.64
CA GLU A 309 -14.84 16.46 -69.82
C GLU A 309 -16.28 16.33 -70.35
N VAL A 310 -16.84 17.40 -70.94
CA VAL A 310 -18.13 17.37 -71.65
C VAL A 310 -18.01 16.67 -73.00
N GLU A 311 -16.87 16.78 -73.69
CA GLU A 311 -16.62 16.06 -74.95
C GLU A 311 -16.52 14.54 -74.72
N LYS A 312 -15.84 14.11 -73.64
CA LYS A 312 -15.79 12.69 -73.24
C LYS A 312 -17.17 12.12 -72.88
N LEU A 313 -18.03 12.91 -72.22
CA LEU A 313 -19.41 12.50 -71.93
C LEU A 313 -20.24 12.33 -73.21
N LYS A 314 -20.13 13.23 -74.19
CA LYS A 314 -20.83 13.10 -75.48
C LYS A 314 -20.39 11.87 -76.28
N VAL A 315 -19.09 11.54 -76.26
CA VAL A 315 -18.58 10.32 -76.90
C VAL A 315 -19.15 9.07 -76.23
N ALA A 316 -19.35 9.08 -74.90
CA ALA A 316 -20.04 8.01 -74.19
C ALA A 316 -21.54 7.94 -74.54
N GLU A 317 -22.25 9.08 -74.59
CA GLU A 317 -23.67 9.15 -74.99
C GLU A 317 -23.89 8.59 -76.40
N THR A 318 -23.10 9.02 -77.40
CA THR A 318 -23.21 8.48 -78.77
C THR A 318 -22.92 6.98 -78.84
N ARG A 319 -22.05 6.45 -77.96
CA ARG A 319 -21.75 5.01 -77.92
C ARG A 319 -22.86 4.19 -77.25
N VAL A 320 -23.64 4.79 -76.35
CA VAL A 320 -24.87 4.19 -75.80
C VAL A 320 -25.96 4.17 -76.88
N GLU A 321 -26.18 5.27 -77.60
CA GLU A 321 -27.15 5.31 -78.71
C GLU A 321 -26.82 4.30 -79.82
N GLU A 322 -25.53 4.12 -80.18
CA GLU A 322 -25.10 3.06 -81.09
C GLU A 322 -25.48 1.66 -80.58
N LEU A 323 -25.25 1.36 -79.30
CA LEU A 323 -25.55 0.05 -78.71
C LEU A 323 -27.05 -0.21 -78.60
N GLU A 324 -27.86 0.81 -78.26
CA GLU A 324 -29.32 0.70 -78.28
C GLU A 324 -29.88 0.47 -79.69
N SER A 325 -29.28 1.09 -80.72
CA SER A 325 -29.62 0.82 -82.13
C SER A 325 -29.31 -0.62 -82.57
N GLN A 326 -28.23 -1.21 -82.03
CA GLN A 326 -27.84 -2.60 -82.32
C GLN A 326 -28.73 -3.60 -81.58
N CYS A 327 -29.06 -3.34 -80.30
CA CYS A 327 -30.01 -4.14 -79.55
C CYS A 327 -31.40 -4.15 -80.20
N THR A 328 -31.95 -2.99 -80.56
CA THR A 328 -33.26 -2.90 -81.22
C THR A 328 -33.28 -3.59 -82.60
N SER A 329 -32.20 -3.48 -83.37
CA SER A 329 -32.04 -4.21 -84.64
C SER A 329 -32.08 -5.74 -84.44
N LEU A 330 -31.26 -6.29 -83.53
CA LEU A 330 -31.25 -7.73 -83.22
C LEU A 330 -32.60 -8.22 -82.68
N GLN A 331 -33.27 -7.41 -81.86
CA GLN A 331 -34.57 -7.74 -81.28
C GLN A 331 -35.67 -7.80 -82.37
N SER A 332 -35.57 -6.98 -83.43
CA SER A 332 -36.45 -7.07 -84.60
C SER A 332 -36.26 -8.37 -85.40
N GLN A 333 -35.01 -8.84 -85.55
CA GLN A 333 -34.71 -10.11 -86.21
C GLN A 333 -35.25 -11.31 -85.40
N ILE A 334 -35.12 -11.28 -84.08
CA ILE A 334 -35.69 -12.32 -83.20
C ILE A 334 -37.23 -12.37 -83.33
N THR A 335 -37.90 -11.23 -83.54
CA THR A 335 -39.36 -11.22 -83.78
C THR A 335 -39.77 -11.76 -85.15
N SER A 336 -38.96 -11.62 -86.21
CA SER A 336 -39.32 -12.18 -87.53
C SER A 336 -39.17 -13.70 -87.57
N PHE A 337 -38.09 -14.26 -87.00
CA PHE A 337 -37.91 -15.71 -86.93
C PHE A 337 -39.01 -16.42 -86.12
N LYS A 338 -39.53 -15.78 -85.06
CA LYS A 338 -40.67 -16.31 -84.29
C LYS A 338 -42.00 -16.31 -85.04
N GLY A 339 -42.16 -15.51 -86.10
CA GLY A 339 -43.33 -15.59 -86.99
C GLY A 339 -43.32 -16.87 -87.82
N LEU A 340 -42.21 -17.10 -88.52
CA LEU A 340 -42.03 -18.27 -89.41
C LEU A 340 -42.15 -19.62 -88.68
N GLU A 341 -41.77 -19.69 -87.40
CA GLU A 341 -41.92 -20.90 -86.58
C GLU A 341 -43.40 -21.23 -86.25
N VAL A 342 -44.28 -20.23 -86.23
CA VAL A 342 -45.72 -20.42 -85.99
C VAL A 342 -46.42 -20.90 -87.27
N ASP A 343 -46.14 -20.26 -88.41
CA ASP A 343 -46.78 -20.59 -89.69
C ASP A 343 -46.49 -22.03 -90.13
N LEU A 344 -45.23 -22.49 -90.03
CA LEU A 344 -44.82 -23.87 -90.33
C LEU A 344 -45.54 -24.92 -89.45
N LYS A 345 -46.03 -24.54 -88.27
CA LYS A 345 -46.74 -25.44 -87.35
C LYS A 345 -48.19 -25.65 -87.78
N VAL A 346 -48.83 -24.58 -88.25
CA VAL A 346 -50.23 -24.56 -88.70
C VAL A 346 -50.46 -25.41 -89.96
N ASP A 347 -49.46 -25.57 -90.82
CA ASP A 347 -49.58 -26.40 -92.03
C ASP A 347 -49.37 -27.91 -91.80
N ILE A 348 -48.60 -28.29 -90.77
CA ILE A 348 -48.43 -29.70 -90.36
C ILE A 348 -49.76 -30.28 -89.85
N ASP A 349 -50.49 -29.53 -89.04
CA ASP A 349 -51.76 -29.99 -88.46
C ASP A 349 -52.86 -30.21 -89.52
N LYS A 350 -52.84 -29.44 -90.62
CA LYS A 350 -53.79 -29.60 -91.74
C LYS A 350 -53.61 -30.94 -92.46
N LEU A 351 -52.37 -31.30 -92.81
CA LEU A 351 -52.05 -32.51 -93.58
C LEU A 351 -52.35 -33.81 -92.80
N ASN A 352 -52.25 -33.77 -91.47
CA ASN A 352 -52.64 -34.90 -90.63
C ASN A 352 -54.18 -35.14 -90.67
N GLY A 353 -54.98 -34.07 -90.65
CA GLY A 353 -56.45 -34.12 -90.69
C GLY A 353 -57.08 -34.56 -92.02
N GLU A 354 -56.29 -34.78 -93.07
CA GLU A 354 -56.74 -35.35 -94.35
C GLU A 354 -56.46 -36.86 -94.42
N ASN A 355 -55.32 -37.32 -93.89
CA ASN A 355 -54.93 -38.73 -93.88
C ASN A 355 -55.84 -39.62 -93.03
N GLU A 356 -56.45 -39.07 -91.99
CA GLU A 356 -57.33 -39.83 -91.09
C GLU A 356 -58.66 -40.22 -91.77
N LYS A 357 -59.24 -39.31 -92.55
CA LYS A 357 -60.54 -39.50 -93.23
C LYS A 357 -60.53 -40.65 -94.24
N LEU A 358 -59.45 -40.79 -95.01
CA LEU A 358 -59.30 -41.85 -96.01
C LEU A 358 -59.20 -43.26 -95.41
N ARG A 359 -58.87 -43.40 -94.12
CA ARG A 359 -58.73 -44.71 -93.45
C ARG A 359 -60.06 -45.32 -93.02
N ASP A 360 -61.10 -44.52 -92.80
CA ASP A 360 -62.40 -45.00 -92.31
C ASP A 360 -63.39 -45.34 -93.44
N GLU A 361 -63.08 -44.96 -94.68
CA GLU A 361 -63.83 -45.41 -95.86
C GLU A 361 -63.43 -46.85 -96.25
N LEU A 362 -62.14 -47.20 -96.15
CA LEU A 362 -61.63 -48.52 -96.54
C LEU A 362 -62.26 -49.67 -95.73
N LYS A 363 -62.26 -49.53 -94.40
CA LYS A 363 -62.75 -50.56 -93.45
C LYS A 363 -64.20 -50.99 -93.69
N LYS A 364 -65.01 -50.12 -94.30
CA LYS A 364 -66.44 -50.40 -94.56
C LYS A 364 -66.67 -51.38 -95.72
N LYS A 365 -65.66 -51.62 -96.58
CA LYS A 365 -65.78 -52.52 -97.73
C LYS A 365 -65.17 -53.90 -97.55
N GLU A 366 -64.36 -54.12 -96.52
CA GLU A 366 -63.82 -55.45 -96.20
C GLU A 366 -64.87 -56.35 -95.54
N ALA A 367 -65.82 -55.77 -94.78
CA ALA A 367 -66.90 -56.50 -94.11
C ALA A 367 -67.95 -57.12 -95.06
N GLU A 368 -68.12 -56.57 -96.27
CA GLU A 368 -69.15 -57.02 -97.22
C GLU A 368 -68.80 -58.32 -97.98
N LEU A 369 -67.59 -58.87 -97.78
CA LEU A 369 -67.05 -59.97 -98.60
C LEU A 369 -66.98 -61.34 -97.93
N GLU A 370 -67.04 -61.42 -96.60
CA GLU A 370 -66.86 -62.70 -95.89
C GLU A 370 -68.14 -63.54 -95.84
N ASP A 371 -69.30 -62.90 -95.64
CA ASP A 371 -70.65 -63.53 -95.59
C ASP A 371 -71.00 -64.40 -96.81
N VAL A 372 -70.32 -64.20 -97.96
CA VAL A 372 -70.58 -64.92 -99.21
C VAL A 372 -69.86 -66.28 -99.26
N ARG A 373 -68.86 -66.53 -98.40
CA ARG A 373 -67.97 -67.70 -98.54
C ARG A 373 -68.51 -69.00 -97.94
N ASP A 374 -69.22 -68.95 -96.81
CA ASP A 374 -69.62 -70.17 -96.10
C ASP A 374 -70.68 -70.99 -96.86
N MET A 375 -71.53 -70.35 -97.69
CA MET A 375 -72.61 -71.03 -98.43
C MET A 375 -72.13 -72.02 -99.52
N LEU A 376 -70.83 -72.06 -99.85
CA LEU A 376 -70.31 -72.91 -100.93
C LEU A 376 -69.74 -74.26 -100.48
N ARG A 377 -69.72 -74.53 -99.16
CA ARG A 377 -68.95 -75.66 -98.59
C ARG A 377 -69.71 -76.99 -98.56
N ASP A 378 -71.02 -76.98 -98.40
CA ASP A 378 -71.79 -78.17 -98.02
C ASP A 378 -72.20 -79.08 -99.21
N VAL A 379 -72.11 -78.58 -100.45
CA VAL A 379 -72.61 -79.28 -101.66
C VAL A 379 -71.63 -80.36 -102.19
N GLY A 380 -70.41 -80.44 -101.66
CA GLY A 380 -69.31 -81.21 -102.27
C GLY A 380 -69.27 -82.72 -102.02
N ASN A 381 -69.96 -83.25 -101.00
CA ASN A 381 -69.63 -84.55 -100.41
C ASN A 381 -70.43 -85.77 -100.93
N GLU A 382 -71.48 -85.61 -101.75
CA GLU A 382 -72.46 -86.67 -102.01
C GLU A 382 -72.27 -87.47 -103.33
N LEU A 383 -71.20 -87.23 -104.10
CA LEU A 383 -71.14 -87.63 -105.54
C LEU A 383 -70.22 -88.81 -105.91
N VAL A 384 -69.62 -89.54 -104.94
CA VAL A 384 -68.47 -90.44 -105.24
C VAL A 384 -68.80 -91.95 -105.24
N ASP A 385 -69.78 -92.43 -104.48
CA ASP A 385 -69.93 -93.86 -104.12
C ASP A 385 -70.51 -94.83 -105.19
N ALA A 386 -70.44 -94.52 -106.50
CA ALA A 386 -71.43 -95.04 -107.47
C ALA A 386 -70.98 -95.66 -108.82
N LYS A 387 -69.74 -96.16 -109.04
CA LYS A 387 -69.30 -96.46 -110.44
C LYS A 387 -68.15 -97.49 -110.76
N ASP A 388 -68.33 -98.83 -110.62
CA ASP A 388 -67.26 -99.82 -111.02
C ASP A 388 -67.68 -101.31 -111.40
N GLN A 389 -68.20 -101.65 -112.64
CA GLN A 389 -68.55 -103.05 -113.12
C GLN A 389 -68.61 -103.31 -114.73
N LEU A 390 -68.09 -104.45 -115.38
CA LEU A 390 -68.42 -105.20 -116.73
C LEU A 390 -67.49 -105.32 -118.11
N LYS A 391 -67.72 -106.18 -119.24
CA LYS A 391 -66.82 -106.78 -120.44
C LYS A 391 -67.51 -107.39 -121.84
N CYS A 392 -67.07 -108.02 -123.06
CA CYS A 392 -65.99 -108.15 -124.22
C CYS A 392 -66.18 -109.21 -125.53
N SER A 393 -65.47 -109.20 -126.77
CA SER A 393 -65.17 -110.25 -127.98
C SER A 393 -65.71 -110.15 -129.54
N ALA A 394 -65.47 -110.83 -130.78
CA ALA A 394 -64.53 -111.70 -131.75
C ALA A 394 -65.17 -112.07 -133.26
N ASN A 395 -64.81 -112.75 -134.48
CA ASN A 395 -63.76 -113.24 -135.59
C ASN A 395 -64.45 -113.95 -136.95
N SER A 396 -64.10 -114.52 -138.21
CA SER A 396 -63.10 -114.80 -139.45
C SER A 396 -63.86 -115.44 -140.79
N GLU A 397 -63.56 -116.00 -142.07
CA GLU A 397 -62.56 -116.35 -143.26
C GLU A 397 -63.27 -117.01 -144.63
N ASN A 398 -62.90 -117.61 -145.88
CA ASN A 398 -61.88 -117.91 -147.05
C ASN A 398 -62.53 -118.74 -148.36
N GLU A 399 -62.17 -119.26 -149.65
CA GLU A 399 -61.16 -119.35 -150.88
C GLU A 399 -61.56 -120.18 -152.29
N LYS A 400 -60.82 -120.20 -153.51
CA LYS A 400 -60.68 -121.13 -154.83
C LYS A 400 -61.61 -121.21 -156.19
N ILE A 401 -61.49 -121.78 -157.50
CA ILE A 401 -60.55 -122.42 -158.62
C ILE A 401 -61.10 -122.59 -160.20
N GLN A 402 -60.53 -123.30 -161.29
CA GLN A 402 -60.82 -123.25 -162.87
C GLN A 402 -60.52 -124.47 -163.96
N SER A 403 -60.97 -124.56 -165.31
CA SER A 403 -60.35 -125.25 -166.63
C SER A 403 -61.14 -125.73 -168.03
N LEU A 404 -60.46 -125.99 -169.25
CA LEU A 404 -60.65 -126.82 -170.61
C LEU A 404 -61.43 -126.52 -172.02
N MET A 405 -61.39 -127.41 -173.10
CA MET A 405 -61.03 -127.24 -174.60
C MET A 405 -61.84 -127.92 -175.82
N THR A 406 -61.59 -127.47 -177.10
CA THR A 406 -61.68 -128.06 -178.52
C THR A 406 -62.88 -128.78 -179.20
N GLU A 407 -63.51 -128.12 -180.20
CA GLU A 407 -63.97 -128.57 -181.58
C GLU A 407 -64.58 -127.32 -182.29
N LYS A 408 -64.26 -126.83 -183.50
CA LYS A 408 -63.52 -127.28 -184.72
C LYS A 408 -64.26 -128.39 -185.48
N GLU A 409 -64.48 -128.36 -186.81
CA GLU A 409 -63.91 -127.54 -187.89
C GLU A 409 -64.98 -126.85 -188.79
N THR A 410 -66.22 -127.35 -188.82
CA THR A 410 -67.28 -126.93 -189.78
C THR A 410 -67.80 -125.50 -189.58
N LEU A 411 -67.60 -124.91 -188.39
CA LEU A 411 -68.01 -123.52 -188.11
C LEU A 411 -67.24 -122.46 -188.90
N ALA A 412 -66.09 -122.78 -189.55
CA ALA A 412 -65.20 -121.80 -190.18
C ALA A 412 -65.94 -120.81 -191.11
N ASN A 413 -66.80 -121.32 -191.99
CA ASN A 413 -67.54 -120.48 -192.96
C ASN A 413 -68.76 -119.75 -192.35
N GLN A 414 -69.13 -120.03 -191.10
CA GLN A 414 -70.17 -119.30 -190.35
C GLN A 414 -69.57 -118.21 -189.43
N PHE A 415 -68.28 -118.30 -189.07
CA PHE A 415 -67.61 -117.30 -188.24
C PHE A 415 -67.51 -115.93 -188.93
N GLU A 416 -67.23 -115.89 -190.23
CA GLU A 416 -66.94 -114.64 -190.94
C GLU A 416 -68.16 -113.68 -190.99
N ALA A 417 -69.38 -114.21 -190.93
CA ALA A 417 -70.61 -113.41 -190.79
C ALA A 417 -70.79 -112.85 -189.37
N LYS A 418 -70.68 -113.69 -188.33
CA LYS A 418 -70.80 -113.27 -186.91
C LYS A 418 -69.73 -112.27 -186.48
N LYS A 419 -68.57 -112.28 -187.15
CA LYS A 419 -67.46 -111.34 -186.97
C LYS A 419 -67.88 -109.88 -187.16
N GLN A 420 -68.86 -109.59 -188.02
CA GLN A 420 -69.33 -108.22 -188.27
C GLN A 420 -70.30 -107.71 -187.19
N GLU A 421 -71.17 -108.56 -186.64
CA GLU A 421 -72.04 -108.18 -185.51
C GLU A 421 -71.23 -107.82 -184.26
N LEU A 422 -70.14 -108.55 -183.99
CA LEU A 422 -69.28 -108.32 -182.81
C LEU A 422 -68.67 -106.92 -182.79
N VAL A 423 -68.28 -106.35 -183.93
CA VAL A 423 -67.69 -105.00 -184.00
C VAL A 423 -68.66 -103.95 -183.43
N LEU A 424 -69.92 -103.99 -183.84
CA LEU A 424 -70.95 -103.03 -183.40
C LEU A 424 -71.33 -103.16 -181.91
N THR A 425 -70.91 -104.24 -181.24
CA THR A 425 -71.08 -104.40 -179.78
C THR A 425 -69.90 -103.85 -178.97
N ILE A 426 -68.70 -103.84 -179.55
CA ILE A 426 -67.47 -103.34 -178.91
C ILE A 426 -67.55 -101.82 -178.70
N ASP A 427 -68.04 -101.07 -179.70
CA ASP A 427 -68.12 -99.60 -179.63
C ASP A 427 -69.04 -99.11 -178.48
N LYS A 428 -70.16 -99.80 -178.25
CA LYS A 428 -71.09 -99.48 -177.14
C LYS A 428 -70.49 -99.76 -175.76
N LEU A 429 -69.62 -100.76 -175.65
CA LEU A 429 -68.91 -101.05 -174.40
C LEU A 429 -67.82 -99.99 -174.14
N ASN A 430 -67.10 -99.54 -175.17
CA ASN A 430 -66.13 -98.44 -175.06
C ASN A 430 -66.79 -97.14 -174.57
N GLU A 431 -68.00 -96.82 -175.06
CA GLU A 431 -68.76 -95.65 -174.61
C GLU A 431 -69.10 -95.73 -173.10
N GLN A 432 -69.56 -96.90 -172.62
CA GLN A 432 -69.84 -97.12 -171.19
C GLN A 432 -68.57 -97.09 -170.31
N ILE A 433 -67.44 -97.58 -170.80
CA ILE A 433 -66.14 -97.50 -170.11
C ILE A 433 -65.73 -96.04 -169.92
N SER A 434 -65.92 -95.18 -170.93
CA SER A 434 -65.62 -93.74 -170.82
C SER A 434 -66.45 -93.03 -169.74
N ALA A 435 -67.75 -93.32 -169.65
CA ALA A 435 -68.66 -92.75 -168.65
C ALA A 435 -68.42 -93.30 -167.23
N SER A 436 -67.75 -94.44 -167.11
CA SER A 436 -67.35 -95.03 -165.83
C SER A 436 -66.06 -94.37 -165.29
N SER A 437 -65.09 -94.12 -166.19
CA SER A 437 -63.81 -93.48 -165.87
C SER A 437 -63.98 -92.07 -165.25
N THR A 438 -64.87 -91.25 -165.81
CA THR A 438 -65.07 -89.86 -165.35
C THR A 438 -65.64 -89.77 -163.93
N LYS A 439 -66.51 -90.70 -163.52
CA LYS A 439 -67.04 -90.78 -162.14
C LYS A 439 -65.98 -91.21 -161.12
N LEU A 440 -65.09 -92.12 -161.53
CA LEU A 440 -63.98 -92.58 -160.69
C LEU A 440 -63.01 -91.41 -160.40
N ALA A 441 -62.71 -90.60 -161.42
CA ALA A 441 -61.87 -89.41 -161.28
C ALA A 441 -62.46 -88.32 -160.37
N SER A 442 -63.79 -88.12 -160.37
CA SER A 442 -64.41 -87.13 -159.48
C SER A 442 -64.35 -87.55 -158.01
N GLN A 443 -64.71 -88.80 -157.68
CA GLN A 443 -64.63 -89.31 -156.31
C GLN A 443 -63.19 -89.30 -155.76
N GLN A 444 -62.20 -89.60 -156.61
CA GLN A 444 -60.78 -89.58 -156.23
C GLN A 444 -60.23 -88.16 -155.95
N ASN A 445 -60.95 -87.09 -156.29
CA ASN A 445 -60.63 -85.72 -155.88
C ASN A 445 -61.35 -85.31 -154.58
N GLU A 446 -62.54 -85.85 -154.32
CA GLU A 446 -63.28 -85.59 -153.08
C GLU A 446 -62.59 -86.23 -151.86
N THR A 447 -62.12 -87.49 -151.99
CA THR A 447 -61.35 -88.17 -150.93
C THR A 447 -60.09 -87.38 -150.55
N LYS A 448 -59.27 -86.99 -151.53
CA LYS A 448 -58.07 -86.15 -151.34
C LYS A 448 -58.37 -84.81 -150.66
N ASN A 449 -59.56 -84.24 -150.86
CA ASN A 449 -59.96 -83.00 -150.20
C ASN A 449 -60.43 -83.21 -148.76
N MET A 450 -60.99 -84.39 -148.44
CA MET A 450 -61.33 -84.77 -147.06
C MET A 450 -60.08 -85.17 -146.27
N GLU A 451 -59.13 -85.90 -146.85
CA GLU A 451 -57.81 -86.22 -146.26
C GLU A 451 -57.07 -84.93 -145.84
N LYS A 452 -57.02 -83.93 -146.73
CA LYS A 452 -56.42 -82.60 -146.44
C LYS A 452 -57.13 -81.84 -145.30
N LYS A 453 -58.43 -82.04 -145.10
CA LYS A 453 -59.16 -81.47 -143.95
C LYS A 453 -58.83 -82.24 -142.67
N PHE A 454 -58.75 -83.57 -142.74
CA PHE A 454 -58.44 -84.43 -141.60
C PHE A 454 -57.01 -84.21 -141.10
N SER A 455 -56.01 -84.06 -141.97
CA SER A 455 -54.63 -83.73 -141.57
C SER A 455 -54.55 -82.37 -140.88
N LYS A 456 -55.22 -81.33 -141.41
CA LYS A 456 -55.27 -80.00 -140.77
C LYS A 456 -55.97 -80.03 -139.40
N LEU A 457 -57.06 -80.79 -139.27
CA LEU A 457 -57.72 -81.00 -137.98
C LEU A 457 -56.81 -81.72 -136.98
N TYR A 458 -56.13 -82.78 -137.42
CA TYR A 458 -55.19 -83.53 -136.59
C TYR A 458 -53.99 -82.68 -136.14
N GLU A 459 -53.44 -81.84 -137.02
CA GLU A 459 -52.43 -80.83 -136.66
C GLU A 459 -52.95 -79.78 -135.67
N SER A 460 -54.19 -79.31 -135.82
CA SER A 460 -54.78 -78.35 -134.89
C SER A 460 -55.02 -78.97 -133.51
N TYR A 461 -55.41 -80.25 -133.47
CA TYR A 461 -55.62 -81.02 -132.25
C TYR A 461 -54.29 -81.37 -131.57
N SER A 462 -53.24 -81.70 -132.32
CA SER A 462 -51.91 -81.95 -131.73
C SER A 462 -51.32 -80.68 -131.12
N LYS A 463 -51.48 -79.52 -131.79
CA LYS A 463 -51.12 -78.19 -131.25
C LYS A 463 -51.91 -77.88 -129.98
N LEU A 464 -53.24 -77.93 -130.01
CA LEU A 464 -54.07 -77.75 -128.81
C LEU A 464 -53.71 -78.72 -127.67
N LYS A 465 -53.25 -79.94 -127.98
CA LYS A 465 -52.77 -80.89 -126.97
C LYS A 465 -51.39 -80.53 -126.40
N THR A 466 -50.44 -80.03 -127.20
CA THR A 466 -49.17 -79.50 -126.69
C THR A 466 -49.37 -78.21 -125.89
N ASP A 467 -50.28 -77.35 -126.32
CA ASP A 467 -50.55 -76.06 -125.69
C ASP A 467 -51.20 -76.27 -124.31
N ASN A 468 -52.16 -77.19 -124.19
CA ASN A 468 -52.71 -77.57 -122.88
C ASN A 468 -51.66 -78.21 -121.95
N ALA A 469 -50.72 -78.98 -122.49
CA ALA A 469 -49.63 -79.54 -121.68
C ALA A 469 -48.68 -78.44 -121.17
N THR A 470 -48.27 -77.50 -122.03
CA THR A 470 -47.40 -76.39 -121.61
C THR A 470 -48.11 -75.42 -120.66
N LEU A 471 -49.42 -75.20 -120.79
CA LEU A 471 -50.21 -74.43 -119.83
C LEU A 471 -50.33 -75.14 -118.47
N LEU A 472 -50.43 -76.48 -118.45
CA LEU A 472 -50.44 -77.25 -117.21
C LEU A 472 -49.08 -77.15 -116.49
N ASP A 473 -47.96 -77.27 -117.22
CA ASP A 473 -46.62 -77.09 -116.66
C ASP A 473 -46.36 -75.65 -116.18
N GLN A 474 -46.80 -74.64 -116.94
CA GLN A 474 -46.76 -73.24 -116.51
C GLN A 474 -47.59 -73.00 -115.24
N MET A 475 -48.77 -73.62 -115.10
CA MET A 475 -49.55 -73.57 -113.86
C MET A 475 -48.85 -74.29 -112.70
N ASN A 476 -48.20 -75.43 -112.96
CA ASN A 476 -47.42 -76.13 -111.95
C ASN A 476 -46.21 -75.30 -111.47
N ASP A 477 -45.51 -74.62 -112.38
CA ASP A 477 -44.37 -73.76 -112.03
C ASP A 477 -44.79 -72.43 -111.40
N ALA A 478 -45.93 -71.86 -111.79
CA ALA A 478 -46.59 -70.76 -111.07
C ALA A 478 -46.98 -71.17 -109.64
N ASN A 479 -47.47 -72.40 -109.44
CA ASN A 479 -47.82 -72.93 -108.12
C ASN A 479 -46.58 -73.24 -107.26
N LYS A 480 -45.51 -73.79 -107.85
CA LYS A 480 -44.19 -73.98 -107.19
C LYS A 480 -43.60 -72.63 -106.76
N SER A 481 -43.57 -71.64 -107.66
CA SER A 481 -43.05 -70.30 -107.35
C SER A 481 -43.92 -69.56 -106.34
N GLN A 482 -45.26 -69.66 -106.40
CA GLN A 482 -46.16 -69.13 -105.35
C GLN A 482 -45.88 -69.77 -103.98
N LYS A 483 -45.60 -71.08 -103.92
CA LYS A 483 -45.22 -71.79 -102.67
C LYS A 483 -43.87 -71.31 -102.15
N MET A 484 -42.86 -71.15 -103.00
CA MET A 484 -41.56 -70.60 -102.60
C MET A 484 -41.66 -69.14 -102.16
N LEU A 485 -42.50 -68.33 -102.81
CA LEU A 485 -42.72 -66.95 -102.42
C LEU A 485 -43.47 -66.87 -101.08
N ARG A 486 -44.44 -67.76 -100.82
CA ARG A 486 -45.12 -67.88 -99.51
C ARG A 486 -44.16 -68.32 -98.40
N THR A 487 -43.28 -69.29 -98.62
CA THR A 487 -42.31 -69.69 -97.58
C THR A 487 -41.25 -68.61 -97.35
N SER A 488 -40.82 -67.90 -98.39
CA SER A 488 -39.94 -66.73 -98.26
C SER A 488 -40.63 -65.58 -97.53
N LEU A 489 -41.92 -65.33 -97.80
CA LEU A 489 -42.71 -64.30 -97.12
C LEU A 489 -42.93 -64.65 -95.64
N LEU A 490 -43.26 -65.90 -95.30
CA LEU A 490 -43.33 -66.40 -93.92
C LEU A 490 -41.97 -66.31 -93.18
N GLN A 491 -40.85 -66.50 -93.89
CA GLN A 491 -39.52 -66.24 -93.33
C GLN A 491 -39.28 -64.75 -93.11
N LYS A 492 -39.73 -63.88 -94.04
CA LYS A 492 -39.63 -62.43 -93.92
C LYS A 492 -40.48 -61.90 -92.77
N GLU A 493 -41.72 -62.34 -92.63
CA GLU A 493 -42.60 -62.04 -91.49
C GLU A 493 -41.96 -62.44 -90.16
N LYS A 494 -41.33 -63.61 -90.08
CA LYS A 494 -40.58 -64.02 -88.88
C LYS A 494 -39.36 -63.13 -88.61
N THR A 495 -38.62 -62.70 -89.64
CA THR A 495 -37.53 -61.73 -89.46
C THR A 495 -38.04 -60.33 -89.12
N ILE A 496 -39.20 -59.92 -89.62
CA ILE A 496 -39.84 -58.64 -89.31
C ILE A 496 -40.30 -58.68 -87.85
N SER A 497 -41.02 -59.70 -87.42
CA SER A 497 -41.44 -59.87 -86.01
C SER A 497 -40.24 -59.93 -85.05
N TYR A 498 -39.14 -60.56 -85.43
CA TYR A 498 -37.90 -60.54 -84.65
C TYR A 498 -37.25 -59.14 -84.60
N LEU A 499 -37.23 -58.42 -85.72
CA LEU A 499 -36.72 -57.04 -85.79
C LEU A 499 -37.64 -56.03 -85.08
N GLU A 500 -38.96 -56.24 -85.10
CA GLU A 500 -39.95 -55.47 -84.34
C GLU A 500 -39.79 -55.72 -82.85
N GLN A 501 -39.55 -56.98 -82.43
CA GLN A 501 -39.22 -57.30 -81.05
C GLN A 501 -37.88 -56.67 -80.64
N GLN A 502 -36.82 -56.76 -81.44
CA GLN A 502 -35.57 -56.06 -81.17
C GLN A 502 -35.76 -54.54 -81.10
N VAL A 503 -36.48 -53.93 -82.04
CA VAL A 503 -36.77 -52.47 -82.04
C VAL A 503 -37.58 -52.10 -80.81
N LYS A 504 -38.53 -52.95 -80.37
CA LYS A 504 -39.27 -52.75 -79.13
C LYS A 504 -38.35 -52.83 -77.91
N GLU A 505 -37.55 -53.89 -77.77
CA GLU A 505 -36.56 -54.06 -76.68
C GLU A 505 -35.53 -52.93 -76.65
N TYR A 506 -35.03 -52.48 -77.81
CA TYR A 506 -34.16 -51.30 -77.93
C TYR A 506 -34.90 -49.98 -77.61
N SER A 507 -36.19 -49.86 -77.92
CA SER A 507 -36.99 -48.67 -77.57
C SER A 507 -37.29 -48.62 -76.06
N GLU A 508 -37.56 -49.76 -75.44
CA GLU A 508 -37.79 -49.90 -74.01
C GLU A 508 -36.48 -49.67 -73.24
N SER A 509 -35.37 -50.26 -73.69
CA SER A 509 -34.00 -50.03 -73.20
C SER A 509 -33.53 -48.58 -73.40
N SER A 510 -33.91 -47.93 -74.52
CA SER A 510 -33.70 -46.50 -74.72
C SER A 510 -34.55 -45.67 -73.74
N SER A 511 -35.78 -46.10 -73.43
CA SER A 511 -36.66 -45.41 -72.48
C SER A 511 -36.16 -45.53 -71.03
N THR A 512 -35.64 -46.68 -70.63
CA THR A 512 -35.05 -46.88 -69.29
C THR A 512 -33.71 -46.15 -69.19
N SER A 513 -32.89 -46.17 -70.24
CA SER A 513 -31.65 -45.38 -70.31
C SER A 513 -31.92 -43.87 -70.28
N LYS A 514 -33.01 -43.39 -70.89
CA LYS A 514 -33.44 -41.98 -70.79
C LYS A 514 -33.89 -41.62 -69.39
N LYS A 515 -34.75 -42.43 -68.75
CA LYS A 515 -35.15 -42.23 -67.34
C LYS A 515 -33.95 -42.23 -66.40
N ALA A 516 -33.05 -43.20 -66.54
CA ALA A 516 -31.81 -43.26 -65.77
C ALA A 516 -30.93 -42.00 -65.99
N ASN A 517 -30.83 -41.47 -67.22
CA ASN A 517 -30.14 -40.21 -67.47
C ASN A 517 -30.87 -38.97 -66.92
N GLU A 518 -32.21 -38.96 -66.88
CA GLU A 518 -32.98 -37.89 -66.24
C GLU A 518 -32.84 -37.93 -64.72
N ASP A 519 -32.83 -39.12 -64.12
CA ASP A 519 -32.67 -39.30 -62.67
C ASP A 519 -31.22 -39.02 -62.24
N LEU A 520 -30.21 -39.49 -63.00
CA LEU A 520 -28.81 -39.08 -62.81
C LEU A 520 -28.60 -37.58 -63.04
N LYS A 521 -29.38 -36.91 -63.91
CA LYS A 521 -29.37 -35.45 -64.04
C LYS A 521 -29.95 -34.77 -62.80
N LYS A 522 -31.10 -35.21 -62.30
CA LYS A 522 -31.69 -34.70 -61.05
C LYS A 522 -30.72 -34.90 -59.88
N GLU A 523 -30.10 -36.08 -59.79
CA GLU A 523 -29.10 -36.39 -58.77
C GLU A 523 -27.86 -35.50 -58.89
N ASN A 524 -27.30 -35.29 -60.09
CA ASN A 524 -26.22 -34.32 -60.30
C ASN A 524 -26.63 -32.88 -59.96
N GLU A 525 -27.87 -32.47 -60.24
CA GLU A 525 -28.38 -31.14 -59.89
C GLU A 525 -28.57 -30.99 -58.37
N HIS A 526 -29.03 -32.04 -57.68
CA HIS A 526 -29.09 -32.11 -56.22
C HIS A 526 -27.69 -32.14 -55.59
N LEU A 527 -26.75 -32.89 -56.15
CA LEU A 527 -25.35 -32.95 -55.72
C LEU A 527 -24.64 -31.61 -55.95
N SER A 528 -24.90 -30.89 -57.05
CA SER A 528 -24.39 -29.53 -57.25
C SER A 528 -24.97 -28.57 -56.20
N LYS A 529 -26.29 -28.55 -56.00
CA LYS A 529 -26.92 -27.72 -54.95
C LYS A 529 -26.39 -28.05 -53.56
N ARG A 530 -26.13 -29.33 -53.27
CA ARG A 530 -25.51 -29.79 -52.02
C ARG A 530 -24.05 -29.32 -51.92
N LEU A 531 -23.26 -29.48 -52.97
CA LEU A 531 -21.87 -29.01 -53.08
C LEU A 531 -21.80 -27.49 -52.87
N ASP A 532 -22.70 -26.72 -53.49
CA ASP A 532 -22.74 -25.26 -53.38
C ASP A 532 -23.22 -24.81 -51.99
N SER A 533 -24.16 -25.53 -51.36
CA SER A 533 -24.49 -25.30 -49.95
C SER A 533 -23.31 -25.61 -49.01
N LEU A 534 -22.55 -26.67 -49.27
CA LEU A 534 -21.35 -27.03 -48.52
C LEU A 534 -20.19 -26.06 -48.76
N LYS A 535 -20.06 -25.46 -49.96
CA LYS A 535 -19.12 -24.36 -50.22
C LYS A 535 -19.47 -23.13 -49.37
N ALA A 536 -20.74 -22.70 -49.38
CA ALA A 536 -21.20 -21.57 -48.58
C ALA A 536 -21.03 -21.82 -47.06
N GLU A 537 -21.30 -23.04 -46.60
CA GLU A 537 -21.03 -23.46 -45.22
C GLU A 537 -19.53 -23.44 -44.90
N ASN A 538 -18.66 -23.91 -45.81
CA ASN A 538 -17.21 -23.81 -45.66
C ASN A 538 -16.69 -22.36 -45.70
N GLU A 539 -17.29 -21.47 -46.48
CA GLU A 539 -16.95 -20.04 -46.47
C GLU A 539 -17.40 -19.37 -45.16
N ASN A 540 -18.59 -19.69 -44.66
CA ASN A 540 -19.05 -19.22 -43.35
C ASN A 540 -18.13 -19.73 -42.22
N LEU A 541 -17.79 -21.02 -42.20
CA LEU A 541 -16.85 -21.59 -41.22
C LEU A 541 -15.45 -20.98 -41.36
N ARG A 542 -14.96 -20.70 -42.58
CA ARG A 542 -13.70 -19.96 -42.80
C ARG A 542 -13.77 -18.52 -42.27
N ASN A 543 -14.90 -17.85 -42.42
CA ASN A 543 -15.12 -16.51 -41.89
C ASN A 543 -15.22 -16.53 -40.35
N GLU A 544 -15.85 -17.53 -39.75
CA GLU A 544 -15.89 -17.73 -38.29
C GLU A 544 -14.51 -18.09 -37.72
N VAL A 545 -13.73 -18.95 -38.40
CA VAL A 545 -12.33 -19.24 -38.06
C VAL A 545 -11.45 -17.98 -38.20
N LYS A 546 -11.66 -17.16 -39.23
CA LYS A 546 -10.94 -15.88 -39.39
C LYS A 546 -11.32 -14.87 -38.31
N ASN A 547 -12.60 -14.74 -37.99
CA ASN A 547 -13.11 -13.85 -36.95
C ASN A 547 -12.61 -14.28 -35.56
N SER A 548 -12.75 -15.56 -35.20
CA SER A 548 -12.24 -16.10 -33.94
C SER A 548 -10.71 -16.02 -33.86
N SER A 549 -9.97 -16.27 -34.96
CA SER A 549 -8.53 -16.02 -35.03
C SER A 549 -8.18 -14.55 -34.73
N SER A 550 -8.89 -13.59 -35.33
CA SER A 550 -8.68 -12.16 -35.04
C SER A 550 -9.05 -11.76 -33.61
N LEU A 551 -10.05 -12.40 -33.00
CA LEU A 551 -10.38 -12.23 -31.58
C LEU A 551 -9.30 -12.82 -30.67
N PHE A 552 -8.77 -14.02 -30.98
CA PHE A 552 -7.63 -14.60 -30.29
C PHE A 552 -6.37 -13.73 -30.42
N GLU A 553 -6.07 -13.20 -31.62
CA GLU A 553 -4.93 -12.31 -31.82
C GLU A 553 -5.08 -11.00 -31.05
N ASN A 554 -6.30 -10.43 -30.99
CA ASN A 554 -6.59 -9.29 -30.14
C ASN A 554 -6.43 -9.62 -28.65
N HIS A 555 -6.92 -10.76 -28.17
CA HIS A 555 -6.71 -11.19 -26.77
C HIS A 555 -5.24 -11.53 -26.46
N ILE A 556 -4.45 -11.98 -27.44
CA ILE A 556 -2.99 -12.14 -27.30
C ILE A 556 -2.32 -10.77 -27.18
N ARG A 557 -2.71 -9.79 -28.00
CA ARG A 557 -2.24 -8.39 -27.89
C ARG A 557 -2.66 -7.72 -26.58
N GLU A 558 -3.86 -8.00 -26.08
CA GLU A 558 -4.34 -7.54 -24.77
C GLU A 558 -3.56 -8.20 -23.63
N ASN A 559 -3.34 -9.52 -23.67
CA ASN A 559 -2.46 -10.20 -22.70
C ASN A 559 -1.02 -9.67 -22.76
N GLY A 560 -0.50 -9.34 -23.94
CA GLY A 560 0.79 -8.67 -24.11
C GLY A 560 0.84 -7.34 -23.35
N LYS A 561 -0.14 -6.45 -23.59
CA LYS A 561 -0.28 -5.15 -22.89
C LYS A 561 -0.53 -5.30 -21.39
N LEU A 562 -1.25 -6.34 -20.96
CA LEU A 562 -1.48 -6.64 -19.54
C LEU A 562 -0.22 -7.19 -18.87
N SER A 563 0.57 -7.99 -19.58
CA SER A 563 1.88 -8.49 -19.12
C SER A 563 2.91 -7.36 -19.02
N GLU A 564 2.99 -6.49 -20.02
CA GLU A 564 3.79 -5.26 -20.01
C GLU A 564 3.38 -4.35 -18.84
N ARG A 565 2.07 -4.14 -18.64
CA ARG A 565 1.54 -3.38 -17.51
C ARG A 565 1.80 -4.06 -16.15
N LEU A 566 1.89 -5.39 -16.11
CA LEU A 566 2.31 -6.14 -14.93
C LEU A 566 3.80 -5.95 -14.65
N SER A 567 4.68 -6.01 -15.66
CA SER A 567 6.11 -5.71 -15.53
C SER A 567 6.32 -4.29 -15.00
N ILE A 568 5.70 -3.29 -15.63
CA ILE A 568 5.76 -1.88 -15.21
C ILE A 568 5.21 -1.69 -13.79
N LEU A 569 4.20 -2.47 -13.37
CA LEU A 569 3.65 -2.41 -12.02
C LEU A 569 4.56 -3.12 -11.00
N GLN A 570 5.24 -4.20 -11.40
CA GLN A 570 6.20 -4.93 -10.59
C GLN A 570 7.50 -4.14 -10.42
N GLU A 571 8.04 -3.54 -11.49
CA GLU A 571 9.17 -2.59 -11.43
C GLU A 571 8.84 -1.39 -10.53
N LYS A 572 7.61 -0.86 -10.61
CA LYS A 572 7.14 0.18 -9.69
C LYS A 572 7.01 -0.32 -8.25
N TYR A 573 6.60 -1.57 -8.04
CA TYR A 573 6.55 -2.18 -6.72
C TYR A 573 7.95 -2.41 -6.14
N GLU A 574 8.92 -2.90 -6.93
CA GLU A 574 10.31 -3.10 -6.53
C GLU A 574 11.04 -1.77 -6.32
N SER A 575 10.75 -0.74 -7.13
CA SER A 575 11.20 0.64 -6.91
C SER A 575 10.61 1.22 -5.62
N LEU A 576 9.31 1.06 -5.36
CA LEU A 576 8.67 1.56 -4.15
C LEU A 576 9.08 0.77 -2.90
N GLN A 577 9.36 -0.52 -3.03
CA GLN A 577 9.88 -1.39 -1.97
C GLN A 577 11.35 -1.09 -1.65
N SER A 578 12.20 -0.83 -2.64
CA SER A 578 13.59 -0.39 -2.41
C SER A 578 13.63 1.04 -1.83
N MET A 579 12.77 1.96 -2.29
CA MET A 579 12.59 3.26 -1.65
C MET A 579 12.04 3.14 -0.22
N LYS A 580 11.19 2.16 0.07
CA LYS A 580 10.72 1.84 1.43
C LYS A 580 11.84 1.26 2.30
N SER A 581 12.71 0.39 1.78
CA SER A 581 13.91 -0.09 2.47
C SER A 581 14.85 1.06 2.78
N ASN A 582 15.21 1.88 1.78
CA ASN A 582 16.05 3.07 1.95
C ASN A 582 15.47 4.06 2.99
N SER A 583 14.15 4.27 2.97
CA SER A 583 13.44 5.09 3.95
C SER A 583 13.46 4.46 5.35
N SER A 584 13.30 3.13 5.46
CA SER A 584 13.43 2.41 6.73
C SER A 584 14.85 2.49 7.29
N GLU A 585 15.87 2.34 6.46
CA GLU A 585 17.29 2.49 6.85
C GLU A 585 17.62 3.92 7.29
N GLN A 586 17.06 4.93 6.61
CA GLN A 586 17.15 6.33 7.06
C GLN A 586 16.44 6.54 8.40
N VAL A 587 15.22 6.00 8.57
CA VAL A 587 14.47 6.04 9.83
C VAL A 587 15.22 5.33 10.96
N ASP A 588 15.85 4.18 10.70
CA ASP A 588 16.62 3.43 11.70
C ASP A 588 17.98 4.09 12.01
N SER A 589 18.58 4.78 11.03
CA SER A 589 19.72 5.68 11.26
C SER A 589 19.33 6.86 12.16
N ILE A 590 18.18 7.50 11.88
CA ILE A 590 17.63 8.59 12.72
C ILE A 590 17.26 8.08 14.12
N LYS A 591 16.71 6.86 14.27
CA LYS A 591 16.48 6.23 15.58
C LYS A 591 17.79 6.08 16.34
N ARG A 592 18.85 5.52 15.72
CA ARG A 592 20.18 5.37 16.35
C ARG A 592 20.76 6.72 16.76
N GLN A 593 20.63 7.77 15.93
CA GLN A 593 21.04 9.13 16.29
C GLN A 593 20.22 9.68 17.48
N CYS A 594 18.90 9.48 17.49
CA CYS A 594 18.04 9.84 18.61
C CYS A 594 18.37 9.06 19.89
N GLU A 595 18.74 7.78 19.79
CA GLU A 595 19.19 6.94 20.91
C GLU A 595 20.55 7.40 21.44
N GLU A 596 21.50 7.74 20.58
CA GLU A 596 22.80 8.30 20.95
C GLU A 596 22.65 9.68 21.62
N LEU A 597 21.80 10.55 21.08
CA LEU A 597 21.44 11.83 21.70
C LEU A 597 20.73 11.64 23.05
N ASN A 598 19.89 10.61 23.18
CA ASN A 598 19.24 10.26 24.45
C ASN A 598 20.25 9.70 25.46
N SER A 599 21.27 8.94 25.03
CA SER A 599 22.39 8.55 25.91
C SER A 599 23.18 9.76 26.37
N LYS A 600 23.60 10.64 25.45
CA LYS A 600 24.30 11.91 25.76
C LYS A 600 23.48 12.79 26.71
N LEU A 601 22.15 12.84 26.55
CA LEU A 601 21.24 13.55 27.45
C LEU A 601 21.14 12.87 28.83
N ARG A 602 21.13 11.53 28.91
CA ARG A 602 21.20 10.79 30.19
C ARG A 602 22.55 10.99 30.89
N GLU A 603 23.64 11.03 30.15
CA GLU A 603 25.00 11.28 30.65
C GLU A 603 25.16 12.73 31.12
N ALA A 604 24.65 13.70 30.36
CA ALA A 604 24.56 15.10 30.79
C ALA A 604 23.70 15.24 32.06
N ASN A 605 22.55 14.56 32.13
CA ASN A 605 21.71 14.53 33.34
C ASN A 605 22.41 13.87 34.53
N LYS A 606 23.16 12.77 34.33
CA LYS A 606 24.01 12.16 35.38
C LYS A 606 25.07 13.15 35.87
N ARG A 607 25.72 13.89 34.97
CA ARG A 607 26.70 14.93 35.33
C ARG A 607 26.07 16.13 36.02
N ILE A 608 24.84 16.50 35.66
CA ILE A 608 24.05 17.52 36.38
C ILE A 608 23.68 17.02 37.78
N MET A 609 23.41 15.71 37.96
CA MET A 609 23.18 15.14 39.29
C MET A 609 24.46 15.09 40.12
N SER A 610 25.59 14.65 39.59
CA SER A 610 26.87 14.68 40.34
C SER A 610 27.27 16.10 40.71
N LEU A 611 27.12 17.08 39.81
CA LEU A 611 27.38 18.50 40.12
C LEU A 611 26.39 19.07 41.17
N LYS A 612 25.15 18.55 41.25
CA LYS A 612 24.21 18.91 42.33
C LYS A 612 24.58 18.26 43.66
N GLU A 613 25.10 17.04 43.63
CA GLU A 613 25.63 16.33 44.80
C GLU A 613 26.88 17.05 45.32
N GLU A 614 27.84 17.39 44.45
CA GLU A 614 29.01 18.23 44.76
C GLU A 614 28.60 19.59 45.36
N VAL A 615 27.62 20.29 44.77
CA VAL A 615 27.09 21.56 45.31
C VAL A 615 26.34 21.38 46.65
N SER A 616 25.65 20.25 46.84
CA SER A 616 25.03 19.89 48.12
C SER A 616 26.11 19.68 49.19
N ASP A 617 27.18 18.96 48.88
CA ASP A 617 28.28 18.70 49.80
C ASP A 617 29.08 19.97 50.13
N TYR A 618 29.36 20.83 49.14
CA TYR A 618 29.90 22.17 49.41
C TYR A 618 28.94 23.01 50.27
N THR A 619 27.63 22.90 50.08
CA THR A 619 26.64 23.58 50.93
C THR A 619 26.64 23.04 52.36
N ASN A 620 26.77 21.72 52.53
CA ASN A 620 26.91 21.08 53.84
C ASN A 620 28.21 21.52 54.54
N ILE A 621 29.34 21.48 53.85
CA ILE A 621 30.65 21.95 54.36
C ILE A 621 30.58 23.43 54.75
N ILE A 622 29.94 24.29 53.94
CA ILE A 622 29.74 25.71 54.28
C ILE A 622 28.84 25.87 55.50
N GLN A 623 27.77 25.07 55.64
CA GLN A 623 26.93 25.08 56.85
C GLN A 623 27.70 24.61 58.09
N GLU A 624 28.55 23.58 57.98
CA GLU A 624 29.40 23.10 59.08
C GLU A 624 30.43 24.15 59.47
N LYS A 625 31.16 24.73 58.52
CA LYS A 625 32.10 25.84 58.78
C LYS A 625 31.40 27.07 59.33
N THR A 626 30.14 27.31 58.98
CA THR A 626 29.30 28.36 59.57
C THR A 626 28.88 28.01 61.01
N ARG A 627 28.54 26.75 61.30
CA ARG A 627 28.23 26.27 62.67
C ARG A 627 29.47 26.35 63.56
N GLU A 628 30.63 25.90 63.09
CA GLU A 628 31.94 26.06 63.75
C GLU A 628 32.26 27.54 64.00
N THR A 629 32.13 28.40 62.98
CA THR A 629 32.38 29.84 63.11
C THR A 629 31.43 30.49 64.11
N ASN A 630 30.17 30.07 64.14
CA ASN A 630 29.19 30.56 65.12
C ASN A 630 29.46 30.02 66.54
N ALA A 631 29.98 28.80 66.69
CA ALA A 631 30.46 28.27 67.96
C ALA A 631 31.70 29.04 68.45
N MET A 632 32.68 29.30 67.58
CA MET A 632 33.85 30.14 67.91
C MET A 632 33.43 31.58 68.27
N ARG A 633 32.47 32.18 67.55
CA ARG A 633 31.92 33.50 67.89
C ARG A 633 31.17 33.50 69.22
N ARG A 634 30.46 32.42 69.58
CA ARG A 634 29.83 32.28 70.91
C ARG A 634 30.88 32.17 72.01
N LEU A 635 31.83 31.25 71.89
CA LEU A 635 32.92 31.09 72.86
C LEU A 635 33.76 32.37 73.02
N LEU A 636 34.01 33.09 71.92
CA LEU A 636 34.69 34.39 71.97
C LEU A 636 33.82 35.46 72.64
N ASN A 637 32.52 35.52 72.37
CA ASN A 637 31.62 36.46 73.04
C ASN A 637 31.43 36.12 74.53
N GLU A 638 31.42 34.83 74.90
CA GLU A 638 31.35 34.34 76.28
C GLU A 638 32.66 34.68 77.02
N ASN A 639 33.83 34.50 76.39
CA ASN A 639 35.11 34.92 76.93
C ASN A 639 35.20 36.45 77.07
N ASN A 640 34.85 37.21 76.03
CA ASN A 640 34.85 38.66 76.05
C ASN A 640 33.85 39.22 77.08
N HIS A 641 32.70 38.56 77.29
CA HIS A 641 31.77 38.92 78.36
C HIS A 641 32.36 38.59 79.73
N HIS A 642 33.03 37.45 79.89
CA HIS A 642 33.71 37.11 81.14
C HIS A 642 34.87 38.05 81.46
N GLU A 643 35.68 38.43 80.47
CA GLU A 643 36.71 39.46 80.58
C GLU A 643 36.09 40.82 80.90
N SER A 644 35.02 41.23 80.21
CA SER A 644 34.30 42.48 80.51
C SER A 644 33.66 42.48 81.91
N THR A 645 33.17 41.35 82.43
CA THR A 645 32.71 41.25 83.84
C THR A 645 33.88 41.38 84.83
N LYS A 646 35.05 40.80 84.52
CA LYS A 646 36.28 40.99 85.31
C LYS A 646 36.78 42.42 85.25
N GLU A 647 36.78 43.05 84.09
CA GLU A 647 37.11 44.47 83.93
C GLU A 647 36.12 45.35 84.70
N GLY A 648 34.83 45.04 84.67
CA GLY A 648 33.80 45.69 85.50
C GLY A 648 34.08 45.54 86.99
N GLU A 649 34.34 44.32 87.47
CA GLU A 649 34.77 44.06 88.85
C GLU A 649 36.06 44.81 89.22
N TYR A 650 37.05 44.89 88.33
CA TYR A 650 38.29 45.61 88.58
C TYR A 650 38.10 47.13 88.55
N GLN A 651 37.21 47.64 87.70
CA GLN A 651 36.82 49.06 87.67
C GLN A 651 36.00 49.44 88.90
N GLU A 652 35.11 48.57 89.40
CA GLU A 652 34.37 48.76 90.65
C GLU A 652 35.32 48.75 91.85
N LYS A 653 36.25 47.80 91.92
CA LYS A 653 37.30 47.76 92.95
C LYS A 653 38.22 49.00 92.88
N LEU A 654 38.57 49.45 91.68
CA LEU A 654 39.34 50.68 91.48
C LEU A 654 38.54 51.91 91.91
N ALA A 655 37.26 52.01 91.56
CA ALA A 655 36.37 53.09 91.96
C ALA A 655 36.19 53.14 93.48
N ALA A 656 35.96 52.00 94.13
CA ALA A 656 35.89 51.92 95.59
C ALA A 656 37.20 52.37 96.28
N ILE A 657 38.36 52.00 95.72
CA ILE A 657 39.67 52.48 96.20
C ILE A 657 39.87 53.97 95.92
N ILE A 658 39.36 54.51 94.81
CA ILE A 658 39.39 55.94 94.48
C ILE A 658 38.47 56.74 95.42
N ASP A 659 37.28 56.23 95.73
CA ASP A 659 36.33 56.86 96.66
C ASP A 659 36.83 56.77 98.12
N GLU A 660 37.42 55.65 98.53
CA GLU A 660 38.11 55.55 99.82
C GLU A 660 39.30 56.52 99.88
N LYS A 661 40.11 56.60 98.83
CA LYS A 661 41.21 57.57 98.72
C LYS A 661 40.70 59.01 98.76
N ALA A 662 39.64 59.35 98.04
CA ALA A 662 39.06 60.69 98.02
C ALA A 662 38.42 61.05 99.37
N ARG A 663 37.79 60.09 100.05
CA ARG A 663 37.33 60.22 101.43
C ARG A 663 38.49 60.47 102.37
N LEU A 664 39.58 59.70 102.29
CA LEU A 664 40.77 59.86 103.14
C LEU A 664 41.50 61.18 102.84
N GLU A 665 41.57 61.63 101.59
CA GLU A 665 42.10 62.94 101.21
C GLU A 665 41.20 64.08 101.72
N SER A 666 39.87 63.92 101.69
CA SER A 666 38.92 64.84 102.30
C SER A 666 39.09 64.89 103.83
N GLU A 667 39.16 63.74 104.50
CA GLU A 667 39.37 63.61 105.95
C GLU A 667 40.71 64.20 106.39
N LEU A 668 41.78 63.96 105.62
CA LEU A 668 43.10 64.56 105.83
C LEU A 668 43.10 66.06 105.56
N SER A 669 42.37 66.56 104.56
CA SER A 669 42.22 68.01 104.31
C SER A 669 41.43 68.70 105.43
N LEU A 670 40.44 68.01 106.00
CA LEU A 670 39.63 68.48 107.13
C LEU A 670 40.45 68.45 108.43
N GLN A 671 41.31 67.44 108.62
CA GLN A 671 42.30 67.41 109.70
C GLN A 671 43.36 68.51 109.51
N ALA A 672 43.85 68.74 108.30
CA ALA A 672 44.82 69.79 107.99
C ALA A 672 44.24 71.19 108.25
N THR A 673 43.01 71.46 107.80
CA THR A 673 42.34 72.74 108.08
C THR A 673 42.02 72.93 109.56
N ARG A 674 41.70 71.87 110.31
CA ARG A 674 41.64 71.91 111.78
C ARG A 674 43.00 72.26 112.40
N ARG A 675 44.09 71.59 112.01
CA ARG A 675 45.45 71.91 112.49
C ARG A 675 45.90 73.32 112.11
N ILE A 676 45.47 73.84 110.97
CA ILE A 676 45.70 75.24 110.56
C ILE A 676 44.95 76.20 111.48
N ARG A 677 43.67 75.92 111.81
CA ARG A 677 42.89 76.71 112.79
C ARG A 677 43.53 76.64 114.18
N GLU A 678 43.81 75.46 114.71
CA GLU A 678 44.54 75.28 115.97
C GLU A 678 45.88 76.06 115.98
N SER A 679 46.62 76.06 114.86
CA SER A 679 47.84 76.85 114.72
C SER A 679 47.59 78.35 114.67
N GLN A 680 46.48 78.80 114.08
CA GLN A 680 46.05 80.20 114.07
C GLN A 680 45.58 80.64 115.46
N ASP A 681 44.78 79.84 116.16
CA ASP A 681 44.32 80.08 117.53
C ASP A 681 45.51 80.13 118.50
N LEU A 682 46.46 79.19 118.39
CA LEU A 682 47.70 79.22 119.16
C LEU A 682 48.59 80.41 118.80
N LYS A 683 48.61 80.87 117.54
CA LYS A 683 49.33 82.10 117.14
C LYS A 683 48.66 83.36 117.65
N GLN A 684 47.33 83.45 117.57
CA GLN A 684 46.55 84.56 118.11
C GLN A 684 46.73 84.63 119.62
N ALA A 685 46.51 83.53 120.33
CA ALA A 685 46.75 83.46 121.76
C ALA A 685 48.20 83.83 122.09
N ASN A 686 49.20 83.29 121.39
CA ASN A 686 50.62 83.67 121.60
C ASN A 686 50.88 85.17 121.33
N ASN A 687 50.18 85.79 120.39
CA ASN A 687 50.23 87.23 120.16
C ASN A 687 49.52 88.05 121.26
N GLU A 688 48.37 87.59 121.77
CA GLU A 688 47.70 88.15 122.95
C GLU A 688 48.59 88.01 124.20
N LEU A 689 49.24 86.85 124.39
CA LEU A 689 50.21 86.62 125.46
C LEU A 689 51.41 87.58 125.31
N LYS A 690 51.89 87.83 124.08
CA LYS A 690 52.95 88.83 123.80
C LYS A 690 52.50 90.26 124.05
N LEU A 691 51.25 90.62 123.72
CA LEU A 691 50.68 91.93 124.00
C LEU A 691 50.51 92.15 125.50
N GLU A 692 50.09 91.13 126.26
CA GLU A 692 50.05 91.21 127.73
C GLU A 692 51.47 91.23 128.31
N ILE A 693 52.42 90.46 127.78
CA ILE A 693 53.84 90.58 128.17
C ILE A 693 54.38 91.98 127.86
N HIS A 694 53.95 92.61 126.76
CA HIS A 694 54.34 93.99 126.43
C HIS A 694 53.69 95.02 127.36
N SER A 695 52.41 94.90 127.68
CA SER A 695 51.75 95.80 128.63
C SER A 695 52.29 95.63 130.05
N LEU A 696 52.63 94.40 130.45
CA LEU A 696 53.31 94.12 131.71
C LEU A 696 54.74 94.64 131.72
N LYS A 697 55.50 94.55 130.62
CA LYS A 697 56.82 95.19 130.49
C LYS A 697 56.74 96.72 130.43
N LEU A 698 55.61 97.29 130.00
CA LEU A 698 55.36 98.71 130.11
C LEU A 698 55.04 99.09 131.57
N ARG A 699 54.23 98.28 132.27
CA ARG A 699 53.93 98.41 133.70
C ARG A 699 55.19 98.27 134.57
N GLU A 700 56.06 97.33 134.26
CA GLU A 700 57.38 97.12 134.85
C GLU A 700 58.29 98.33 134.60
N LYS A 701 58.23 98.95 133.40
CA LYS A 701 58.94 100.21 133.11
C LYS A 701 58.37 101.41 133.86
N GLU A 702 57.05 101.50 134.03
CA GLU A 702 56.39 102.51 134.86
C GLU A 702 56.80 102.35 136.33
N LEU A 703 56.73 101.14 136.88
CA LEU A 703 57.09 100.81 138.26
C LEU A 703 58.59 100.92 138.53
N THR A 704 59.45 100.59 137.58
CA THR A 704 60.91 100.82 137.71
C THR A 704 61.25 102.31 137.60
N ALA A 705 60.57 103.11 136.76
CA ALA A 705 60.73 104.56 136.78
C ALA A 705 60.22 105.19 138.09
N GLU A 706 59.06 104.75 138.60
CA GLU A 706 58.49 105.20 139.87
C GLU A 706 59.44 104.85 141.04
N VAL A 707 59.85 103.60 141.16
CA VAL A 707 60.75 103.16 142.23
C VAL A 707 62.14 103.78 142.07
N GLN A 708 62.68 103.98 140.85
CA GLN A 708 63.91 104.76 140.65
C GLN A 708 63.78 106.20 141.15
N SER A 709 62.60 106.81 141.04
CA SER A 709 62.34 108.14 141.63
C SER A 709 62.26 108.07 143.16
N LEU A 710 61.59 107.06 143.72
CA LEU A 710 61.53 106.81 145.16
C LEU A 710 62.89 106.46 145.76
N THR A 711 63.79 105.86 144.99
CA THR A 711 65.13 105.47 145.45
C THR A 711 66.12 106.60 145.24
N ALA A 712 65.99 107.43 144.20
CA ALA A 712 66.66 108.72 144.13
C ALA A 712 66.22 109.69 145.26
N LEU A 713 65.00 109.54 145.79
CA LEU A 713 64.53 110.22 147.00
C LEU A 713 65.08 109.56 148.29
N THR A 714 65.05 108.23 148.37
CA THR A 714 65.58 107.46 149.52
C THR A 714 67.08 107.67 149.65
N ASP A 715 67.84 107.64 148.56
CA ASP A 715 69.28 107.94 148.53
C ASP A 715 69.56 109.35 149.05
N LYS A 716 68.73 110.36 148.72
CA LYS A 716 68.86 111.73 149.25
C LYS A 716 68.55 111.80 150.76
N MET A 717 67.63 110.99 151.26
CA MET A 717 67.39 110.83 152.70
C MET A 717 68.54 110.08 153.40
N GLN A 718 69.03 109.00 152.79
CA GLN A 718 70.11 108.17 153.32
C GLN A 718 71.43 108.94 153.37
N ARG A 719 71.68 109.86 152.42
CA ARG A 719 72.82 110.80 152.43
C ARG A 719 72.76 111.81 153.57
N LYS A 720 71.57 112.11 154.12
CA LYS A 720 71.39 112.94 155.33
C LYS A 720 71.44 112.11 156.61
N ASN A 721 70.87 110.91 156.60
CA ASN A 721 70.87 110.03 157.77
C ASN A 721 72.28 109.53 158.08
N SER A 722 73.07 109.14 157.08
CA SER A 722 74.45 108.68 157.29
C SER A 722 75.36 109.77 157.88
N THR A 723 75.19 111.02 157.45
CA THR A 723 75.97 112.14 158.02
C THR A 723 75.65 112.33 159.50
N PHE A 724 74.39 112.07 159.88
CA PHE A 724 73.93 112.09 161.25
C PHE A 724 74.38 110.85 162.06
N THR A 725 74.50 109.67 161.44
CA THR A 725 74.99 108.46 162.14
C THR A 725 76.47 108.53 162.42
N ASP A 726 77.30 109.08 161.53
CA ASP A 726 78.75 109.17 161.77
C ASP A 726 79.07 110.23 162.84
N ASP A 727 78.38 111.38 162.84
CA ASP A 727 78.41 112.34 163.95
C ASP A 727 77.98 111.68 165.29
N SER A 728 77.04 110.74 165.26
CA SER A 728 76.58 109.99 166.44
C SER A 728 77.56 108.88 166.88
N ASN A 729 78.19 108.18 165.95
CA ASN A 729 79.07 107.05 166.21
C ASN A 729 80.34 107.46 166.96
N ASP A 730 80.89 108.64 166.68
CA ASP A 730 82.03 109.17 167.44
C ASP A 730 81.62 109.63 168.85
N MET A 731 80.40 110.15 169.04
CA MET A 731 79.84 110.43 170.37
C MET A 731 79.61 109.14 171.18
N GLU A 732 79.17 108.05 170.54
CA GLU A 732 79.09 106.73 171.18
C GLU A 732 80.47 106.19 171.56
N ARG A 733 81.50 106.35 170.72
CA ARG A 733 82.87 105.93 171.04
C ARG A 733 83.49 106.71 172.21
N VAL A 734 83.18 108.00 172.35
CA VAL A 734 83.59 108.81 173.51
C VAL A 734 82.85 108.37 174.78
N THR A 735 81.52 108.18 174.71
CA THR A 735 80.73 107.75 175.87
C THR A 735 81.00 106.30 176.28
N ALA A 736 81.38 105.41 175.36
CA ALA A 736 81.81 104.05 175.66
C ALA A 736 83.09 104.02 176.52
N LYS A 737 84.10 104.83 176.17
CA LYS A 737 85.34 104.95 176.97
C LYS A 737 85.09 105.55 178.35
N LEU A 738 84.17 106.52 178.45
CA LEU A 738 83.72 107.04 179.75
C LEU A 738 82.99 105.98 180.58
N LYS A 739 82.12 105.15 179.98
CA LYS A 739 81.45 104.02 180.65
C LYS A 739 82.43 102.95 181.13
N GLU A 740 83.47 102.64 180.36
CA GLU A 740 84.50 101.67 180.77
C GLU A 740 85.32 102.19 181.97
N ALA A 741 85.65 103.49 181.99
CA ALA A 741 86.30 104.13 183.13
C ALA A 741 85.38 104.17 184.36
N LEU A 742 84.08 104.43 184.19
CA LEU A 742 83.08 104.40 185.27
C LEU A 742 82.96 103.00 185.87
N SER A 743 82.82 101.96 185.04
CA SER A 743 82.74 100.56 185.47
C SER A 743 83.96 100.12 186.30
N LYS A 744 85.16 100.62 185.98
CA LYS A 744 86.40 100.40 186.74
C LYS A 744 86.46 101.17 188.07
N ALA A 745 85.62 102.20 188.26
CA ALA A 745 85.39 102.83 189.56
C ALA A 745 84.29 102.11 190.34
N ASP A 746 83.17 101.74 189.70
CA ASP A 746 82.07 100.99 190.29
C ASP A 746 82.50 99.62 190.83
N GLY A 747 83.48 98.97 190.18
CA GLY A 747 84.13 97.76 190.71
C GLY A 747 84.74 97.98 192.10
N LYS A 748 85.50 99.06 192.30
CA LYS A 748 86.07 99.41 193.61
C LYS A 748 85.02 99.83 194.62
N ILE A 749 83.89 100.40 194.18
CA ILE A 749 82.74 100.66 195.04
C ILE A 749 82.11 99.34 195.49
N ARG A 750 82.06 98.32 194.61
CA ARG A 750 81.63 96.96 194.97
C ARG A 750 82.52 96.30 196.02
N ASP A 751 83.84 96.37 195.86
CA ASP A 751 84.80 95.84 196.86
C ASP A 751 84.62 96.53 198.24
N LEU A 752 84.32 97.84 198.22
CA LEU A 752 84.00 98.64 199.42
C LEU A 752 82.56 98.43 199.93
N GLN A 753 81.67 97.82 199.15
CA GLN A 753 80.31 97.44 199.56
C GLN A 753 80.29 96.03 200.15
N GLU A 754 81.02 95.07 199.58
CA GLU A 754 81.12 93.70 200.12
C GLU A 754 81.78 93.70 201.52
N THR A 755 82.79 94.55 201.72
CA THR A 755 83.37 94.80 203.06
C THR A 755 82.40 95.51 204.02
N ASN A 756 81.39 96.22 203.51
CA ASN A 756 80.35 96.87 204.30
C ASN A 756 79.15 95.95 204.58
N GLU A 757 78.79 95.04 203.67
CA GLU A 757 77.81 93.96 203.92
C GLU A 757 78.26 93.08 205.08
N ASN A 758 79.56 92.77 205.17
CA ASN A 758 80.13 92.03 206.30
C ASN A 758 79.95 92.77 207.64
N LEU A 759 80.07 94.10 207.66
CA LEU A 759 79.75 94.90 208.86
C LEU A 759 78.24 94.97 209.12
N MET A 760 77.41 95.14 208.08
CA MET A 760 75.97 95.26 208.23
C MET A 760 75.31 93.95 208.70
N GLN A 761 75.82 92.79 208.31
CA GLN A 761 75.37 91.49 208.85
C GLN A 761 75.57 91.40 210.37
N THR A 762 76.69 91.91 210.91
CA THR A 762 76.89 91.97 212.38
C THR A 762 75.96 92.98 213.07
N ASN A 763 75.51 94.01 212.35
CA ASN A 763 74.58 95.02 212.86
C ASN A 763 73.12 94.51 212.83
N ASP A 764 72.71 93.75 211.81
CA ASP A 764 71.35 93.19 211.75
C ASP A 764 71.12 92.03 212.72
N ASP A 765 72.17 91.36 213.22
CA ASP A 765 72.06 90.49 214.40
C ASP A 765 71.86 91.25 215.73
N ILE A 766 71.99 92.59 215.71
CA ILE A 766 71.53 93.50 216.75
C ILE A 766 70.09 93.96 216.44
N ASN A 767 69.74 94.30 215.19
CA ASN A 767 68.37 94.67 214.83
C ASN A 767 67.35 93.52 215.00
N LYS A 768 67.75 92.27 214.81
CA LYS A 768 66.97 91.07 215.18
C LYS A 768 66.67 90.99 216.68
N LYS A 769 67.36 91.77 217.54
CA LYS A 769 67.04 91.94 218.96
C LYS A 769 66.18 93.20 219.19
N LEU A 770 66.43 94.27 218.43
CA LEU A 770 65.68 95.53 218.50
C LEU A 770 64.21 95.39 218.06
N ASP A 771 63.94 94.77 216.92
CA ASP A 771 62.56 94.71 216.36
C ASP A 771 61.67 93.66 217.01
N ARG A 772 62.24 92.79 217.85
CA ARG A 772 61.49 92.01 218.85
C ARG A 772 60.90 92.91 219.95
N LEU A 773 61.47 94.11 220.15
CA LEU A 773 60.96 95.16 221.04
C LEU A 773 59.97 96.08 220.31
N SER A 774 60.30 96.53 219.09
CA SER A 774 59.46 97.44 218.27
C SER A 774 58.03 96.92 218.04
N LYS A 775 57.87 95.60 217.92
CA LYS A 775 56.56 94.93 217.73
C LYS A 775 55.54 95.18 218.84
N ASN A 776 55.94 95.62 220.03
CA ASN A 776 55.02 95.95 221.12
C ASN A 776 54.62 97.43 221.21
N TYR A 777 55.38 98.35 220.63
CA TYR A 777 55.14 99.79 220.85
C TYR A 777 54.20 100.43 219.82
N ARG A 778 54.34 100.10 218.53
CA ARG A 778 53.67 100.90 217.47
C ARG A 778 52.16 100.68 217.34
N THR A 779 51.61 99.57 217.84
CA THR A 779 50.16 99.29 217.83
C THR A 779 49.34 100.22 218.72
N LEU A 780 49.97 100.84 219.73
CA LEU A 780 49.33 101.79 220.65
C LEU A 780 49.92 103.22 220.55
N MET A 781 51.01 103.39 219.82
CA MET A 781 51.63 104.70 219.54
C MET A 781 50.75 105.59 218.64
N SER A 782 49.50 105.25 218.30
CA SER A 782 48.64 106.07 217.42
C SER A 782 48.28 107.46 217.98
N GLN A 783 48.44 107.68 219.29
CA GLN A 783 48.32 109.00 219.92
C GLN A 783 49.66 109.76 220.00
N VAL A 784 50.75 109.15 219.52
CA VAL A 784 52.14 109.52 219.85
C VAL A 784 53.14 109.28 218.70
N THR A 785 52.70 108.84 217.51
CA THR A 785 53.56 108.52 216.35
C THR A 785 54.24 109.75 215.74
N THR A 786 53.84 110.93 216.19
CA THR A 786 54.47 112.21 215.90
C THR A 786 55.85 112.33 216.55
N LEU A 787 56.90 112.49 215.74
CA LEU A 787 57.69 113.73 215.70
C LEU A 787 58.86 113.62 214.73
N LYS A 788 59.19 114.76 214.11
CA LYS A 788 60.47 115.09 213.44
C LYS A 788 60.86 114.20 212.24
N GLU A 789 60.81 114.75 211.03
CA GLU A 789 61.78 115.71 210.44
C GLU A 789 63.02 115.00 209.90
N GLU A 790 63.37 115.36 208.65
CA GLU A 790 64.76 115.57 208.21
C GLU A 790 65.69 114.34 208.08
N LYS A 791 66.79 114.40 207.30
CA LYS A 791 67.29 115.49 206.45
C LYS A 791 67.94 114.92 205.16
N ASN A 792 67.97 115.77 204.14
CA ASN A 792 69.14 116.23 203.36
C ASN A 792 70.51 115.57 203.66
N GLU A 793 71.52 115.53 202.78
CA GLU A 793 71.77 115.92 201.38
C GLU A 793 73.25 115.50 201.09
N SER A 794 73.85 116.06 200.03
CA SER A 794 75.21 116.62 200.03
C SER A 794 76.32 115.78 199.38
N SER A 795 77.22 116.37 198.58
CA SER A 795 77.17 117.71 197.96
C SER A 795 78.12 117.87 196.76
N THR A 796 77.57 118.39 195.66
CA THR A 796 78.08 119.43 194.74
C THR A 796 79.60 119.70 194.54
N ARG A 797 79.92 120.06 193.27
CA ARG A 797 81.02 120.93 192.74
C ARG A 797 82.19 120.23 192.02
N SER A 798 82.92 120.86 191.07
CA SER A 798 82.61 121.85 190.00
C SER A 798 83.92 122.35 189.32
N SER A 799 84.09 122.24 187.98
CA SER A 799 84.81 123.23 187.11
C SER A 799 84.95 122.84 185.60
N ARG A 800 84.69 123.81 184.71
CA ARG A 800 85.26 124.13 183.34
C ARG A 800 85.93 123.04 182.44
N SER A 801 85.50 122.86 181.16
CA SER A 801 86.26 122.26 179.98
C SER A 801 85.50 122.31 178.60
N SER A 802 86.00 121.69 177.49
CA SER A 802 85.58 121.91 176.04
C SER A 802 85.82 120.77 174.98
N SER A 803 85.20 120.82 173.75
CA SER A 803 85.54 120.24 172.37
C SER A 803 85.41 118.70 172.02
N VAL A 804 85.33 118.14 170.76
CA VAL A 804 84.79 118.43 169.35
C VAL A 804 85.08 117.25 168.31
N ALA A 805 84.22 116.89 167.30
CA ALA A 805 84.48 115.95 166.11
C ALA A 805 83.28 115.81 165.05
N SER A 806 83.38 115.07 163.89
CA SER A 806 82.30 114.91 162.80
C SER A 806 82.46 113.93 161.53
N PHE A 807 81.33 113.40 160.91
CA PHE A 807 80.89 113.19 159.44
C PHE A 807 81.09 111.92 158.46
N SER A 808 80.05 111.36 157.71
CA SER A 808 80.03 110.65 156.30
C SER A 808 78.66 110.07 155.62
N GLY A 809 78.57 109.09 154.62
CA GLY A 809 77.49 108.96 153.49
C GLY A 809 76.88 107.64 152.75
N THR A 810 75.52 107.41 152.56
CA THR A 810 74.64 106.66 151.47
C THR A 810 74.43 105.07 151.28
N GLN A 811 73.66 104.29 150.38
CA GLN A 811 72.68 104.25 149.16
C GLN A 811 71.74 102.91 148.96
N THR A 812 70.93 102.65 147.86
CA THR A 812 69.85 101.54 147.53
C THR A 812 69.88 100.78 146.10
N PRO A 813 68.90 100.07 145.32
CA PRO A 813 67.46 99.43 145.35
C PRO A 813 66.96 98.20 144.34
N GLN A 814 65.60 97.87 144.13
CA GLN A 814 64.76 97.11 143.01
C GLN A 814 64.50 95.50 142.95
N SER A 815 63.63 94.69 142.19
CA SER A 815 62.29 94.57 141.36
C SER A 815 61.97 93.03 140.87
N ASP A 816 60.95 92.37 140.16
CA ASP A 816 59.53 92.43 139.53
C ASP A 816 58.74 91.01 139.21
N MET A 817 57.83 90.79 138.17
CA MET A 817 56.72 89.70 137.94
C MET A 817 56.61 88.88 136.54
N ARG A 818 55.61 88.10 135.92
CA ARG A 818 54.15 87.56 135.98
C ARG A 818 53.70 86.44 134.88
N ARG A 819 52.42 85.86 134.78
CA ARG A 819 51.57 85.16 133.65
C ARG A 819 51.07 83.63 133.80
N SER A 820 50.18 82.82 133.07
CA SER A 820 49.27 82.65 131.82
C SER A 820 48.10 81.53 132.03
N HIS A 821 47.24 80.78 131.21
CA HIS A 821 46.74 80.36 129.79
C HIS A 821 45.35 79.50 129.85
N SER A 822 44.60 78.68 128.97
CA SER A 822 44.38 78.12 127.54
C SER A 822 43.05 77.22 127.27
N PHE A 823 42.71 76.64 126.04
CA PHE A 823 41.89 75.37 125.61
C PHE A 823 40.63 75.24 124.59
N VAL A 824 40.03 74.02 124.23
CA VAL A 824 39.36 73.56 122.89
C VAL A 824 38.22 72.41 122.85
N LYS A 825 37.23 72.26 121.83
CA LYS A 825 36.49 70.96 121.37
C LYS A 825 35.58 70.85 120.02
N GLU A 826 34.67 69.82 119.81
CA GLU A 826 34.19 69.12 118.52
C GLU A 826 32.64 68.66 118.32
N ASN A 827 32.17 67.79 117.36
CA ASN A 827 30.79 67.81 116.65
C ASN A 827 29.70 66.58 116.52
N PRO A 828 29.23 65.93 115.35
CA PRO A 828 27.76 65.66 114.96
C PRO A 828 27.19 64.20 114.50
N ALA A 829 25.88 64.02 114.07
CA ALA A 829 25.17 62.76 113.53
C ALA A 829 23.83 62.92 112.64
N ILE A 830 23.06 61.85 112.23
CA ILE A 830 22.10 61.73 111.03
C ILE A 830 20.74 60.88 111.19
N GLU A 831 19.78 60.94 110.20
CA GLU A 831 18.65 60.01 109.75
C GLU A 831 17.13 60.31 110.15
N SER A 832 15.98 59.79 109.60
CA SER A 832 15.53 58.78 108.54
C SER A 832 14.03 58.96 108.01
N GLN A 833 13.42 58.05 107.19
CA GLN A 833 11.98 58.08 106.68
C GLN A 833 11.36 56.70 106.23
N ASN A 834 10.02 56.48 106.17
CA ASN A 834 9.43 55.10 105.98
C ASN A 834 7.99 54.86 105.36
N GLU A 835 7.28 55.80 104.72
CA GLU A 835 5.81 55.65 104.44
C GLU A 835 5.35 54.86 103.18
N VAL A 836 6.24 54.38 102.30
CA VAL A 836 5.84 53.93 100.94
C VAL A 836 5.18 52.54 100.89
N ASN A 837 5.46 51.66 101.86
CA ASN A 837 5.23 50.22 101.70
C ASN A 837 3.77 49.74 101.79
N GLU A 838 2.90 50.42 102.56
CA GLU A 838 1.54 49.89 102.83
C GLU A 838 0.61 49.91 101.60
N LYS A 839 0.75 50.92 100.73
CA LYS A 839 -0.06 51.05 99.51
C LYS A 839 0.20 49.91 98.50
N ILE A 840 1.42 49.34 98.53
CA ILE A 840 1.82 48.23 97.65
C ILE A 840 1.13 46.92 98.05
N ALA A 841 0.90 46.70 99.34
CA ALA A 841 0.29 45.46 99.85
C ALA A 841 -1.15 45.25 99.37
N TYR A 842 -1.97 46.31 99.36
CA TYR A 842 -3.35 46.24 98.89
C TYR A 842 -3.45 45.95 97.38
N ILE A 843 -2.65 46.65 96.57
CA ILE A 843 -2.57 46.46 95.11
C ILE A 843 -2.16 45.02 94.76
N LYS A 844 -1.20 44.46 95.50
CA LYS A 844 -0.70 43.09 95.31
C LYS A 844 -1.81 42.04 95.45
N ASN A 845 -2.70 42.19 96.43
CA ASN A 845 -3.77 41.22 96.68
C ASN A 845 -4.89 41.27 95.61
N VAL A 846 -5.27 42.46 95.14
CA VAL A 846 -6.28 42.61 94.08
C VAL A 846 -5.77 42.02 92.75
N LEU A 847 -4.50 42.25 92.41
CA LEU A 847 -3.88 41.67 91.21
C LEU A 847 -3.74 40.14 91.29
N LEU A 848 -3.46 39.59 92.48
CA LEU A 848 -3.32 38.15 92.67
C LEU A 848 -4.66 37.43 92.44
N GLY A 849 -5.75 37.94 93.01
CA GLY A 849 -7.10 37.37 92.82
C GLY A 849 -7.59 37.38 91.36
N PHE A 850 -7.22 38.41 90.58
CA PHE A 850 -7.51 38.47 89.14
C PHE A 850 -6.75 37.41 88.32
N LEU A 851 -5.53 37.06 88.75
CA LEU A 851 -4.75 35.99 88.11
C LEU A 851 -5.24 34.60 88.52
N GLU A 852 -5.66 34.41 89.77
CA GLU A 852 -6.05 33.13 90.35
C GLU A 852 -7.44 32.65 89.89
N HIS A 853 -8.48 33.48 90.00
CA HIS A 853 -9.86 33.08 89.68
C HIS A 853 -10.23 33.29 88.20
N LYS A 854 -9.78 32.37 87.34
CA LYS A 854 -9.93 32.44 85.87
C LYS A 854 -11.36 32.75 85.38
N ASP A 855 -12.36 32.09 85.96
CA ASP A 855 -13.75 32.16 85.47
C ASP A 855 -14.46 33.47 85.83
N GLN A 856 -13.96 34.22 86.81
CA GLN A 856 -14.53 35.50 87.26
C GLN A 856 -13.85 36.73 86.64
N ARG A 857 -12.79 36.54 85.84
CA ARG A 857 -11.99 37.64 85.24
C ARG A 857 -12.83 38.68 84.51
N ASN A 858 -13.88 38.27 83.79
CA ASN A 858 -14.77 39.17 83.05
C ASN A 858 -15.60 40.11 83.96
N GLN A 859 -15.82 39.76 85.23
CA GLN A 859 -16.50 40.62 86.22
C GLN A 859 -15.52 41.53 86.97
N LEU A 860 -14.26 41.10 87.14
CA LEU A 860 -13.21 41.87 87.81
C LEU A 860 -12.47 42.85 86.87
N LEU A 861 -12.53 42.63 85.55
CA LEU A 861 -11.84 43.44 84.54
C LEU A 861 -12.12 44.96 84.65
N PRO A 862 -13.36 45.45 84.87
CA PRO A 862 -13.62 46.89 85.00
C PRO A 862 -12.97 47.49 86.26
N VAL A 863 -12.89 46.71 87.35
CA VAL A 863 -12.29 47.15 88.62
C VAL A 863 -10.77 47.25 88.49
N VAL A 864 -10.14 46.26 87.85
CA VAL A 864 -8.69 46.27 87.56
C VAL A 864 -8.34 47.40 86.58
N SER A 865 -9.17 47.61 85.54
CA SER A 865 -9.02 48.72 84.58
C SER A 865 -9.08 50.09 85.28
N MET A 866 -10.03 50.29 86.19
CA MET A 866 -10.16 51.54 86.95
C MET A 866 -9.05 51.75 87.99
N LEU A 867 -8.52 50.68 88.61
CA LEU A 867 -7.42 50.76 89.58
C LEU A 867 -6.07 51.11 88.94
N LEU A 868 -5.87 50.74 87.67
CA LEU A 868 -4.62 50.92 86.91
C LEU A 868 -4.73 51.95 85.77
N GLN A 869 -5.88 52.60 85.60
CA GLN A 869 -6.17 53.61 84.57
C GLN A 869 -5.83 53.13 83.15
N LEU A 870 -6.25 51.91 82.80
CA LEU A 870 -5.99 51.32 81.49
C LEU A 870 -6.93 51.88 80.41
N ASP A 871 -6.38 52.20 79.24
CA ASP A 871 -7.16 52.61 78.08
C ASP A 871 -7.76 51.38 77.35
N SER A 872 -8.84 51.58 76.60
CA SER A 872 -9.64 50.54 75.93
C SER A 872 -8.89 49.68 74.88
N LYS A 873 -7.66 50.08 74.53
CA LYS A 873 -6.72 49.29 73.72
C LYS A 873 -5.86 48.35 74.57
N ASP A 874 -5.47 48.79 75.76
CA ASP A 874 -4.62 48.00 76.66
C ASP A 874 -5.43 47.00 77.48
N GLU A 875 -6.70 47.29 77.80
CA GLU A 875 -7.67 46.29 78.25
C GLU A 875 -7.79 45.11 77.25
N LYS A 876 -7.84 45.41 75.95
CA LYS A 876 -7.87 44.39 74.89
C LYS A 876 -6.55 43.64 74.76
N ARG A 877 -5.40 44.30 74.91
CA ARG A 877 -4.10 43.63 74.98
C ARG A 877 -3.99 42.71 76.20
N LEU A 878 -4.47 43.16 77.36
CA LEU A 878 -4.47 42.37 78.59
C LEU A 878 -5.32 41.10 78.40
N LEU A 879 -6.54 41.23 77.88
CA LEU A 879 -7.39 40.09 77.52
C LEU A 879 -6.75 39.15 76.48
N MET A 880 -6.11 39.68 75.43
CA MET A 880 -5.41 38.88 74.42
C MET A 880 -4.11 38.23 74.92
N SER A 881 -3.57 38.66 76.07
CA SER A 881 -2.34 38.10 76.67
C SER A 881 -2.62 37.13 77.84
N ILE A 882 -3.89 36.97 78.23
CA ILE A 882 -4.35 36.20 79.40
C ILE A 882 -5.35 35.09 79.00
N ARG A 883 -5.67 35.00 77.70
CA ARG A 883 -6.57 34.03 77.05
C ARG A 883 -5.77 32.97 76.30
#